data_AF-A0A543DAU3-F1
#
_entry.id   AF-A0A543DAU3-F1
#
_cell.length_a   1.000
_cell.length_b   1.000
_cell.length_c   1.000
_cell.angle_alpha   90.00
_cell.angle_beta   90.00
_cell.angle_gamma   90.00
#
_symmetry.space_group_name_H-M   'P 1'
#
loop_
_entity.id
_entity.type
_entity.pdbx_description
1 polymer ?
#
loop_
_entity_poly.entity_id
_entity_poly.type
_entity_poly.pdbx_seq_one_letter_code
_entity_poly.pdbx_strand_id
1 'polypeptide(L)'
;MTDLEGPATRRPALVLVMSEHPLPIRDVLEASGGRTVDPRGDGAVLCLFRTVAEAAAAVLAAQRRFPVTAGVHVADLDADGDPQAAFRTCDALVAVSGTGRTVLSADAGAAVADALPAGAWLRDLGSRSLPGRTGPERTFELLHDDITGAGSAGHAERPAHNLPAQLTTFVGRAAELATLRELLERHRLVTVTGAGGSGKTRLAWQLAAGMADSTPAGVWWVGLGSITDPDLVPRALASAVHAFVDPSGDVASAVAAQLRGRRALVCLDTCEHLLEACAQLVHQVLTTCPEVTVLATSRERLGVAGELVWRTPPMEADDAARLFDDRAALVRVEPADPGEEAVVQAICRRLDGLPLAIELAAAWTRVLTPSAIAARLDDRFRLLVGGPRGVDDRHRTLAASIAWSHDLLAASDQALLHELSVFSGGFTAEAAAAVCGDDTLAGITRLIDKSLVVVETRTAERFRLLDSIREYASRELQAAGRSAALRDRHLDFYVAFAESAAPWLERDQDRWRVALLAEHDNLRAALEWGFAAPDPGRARRLAAALARFWFLTTHVREGRDFLDRALAAAPEDRTTLQASLLSGAGLLAIAGALSADACRLAERALAIADTLDDDANRGRSHFVLAAGLFYTDRKAMERHGREAERFGLTAGDPFAVDAGCVLRARALTNIDRHAEAASVVRGRYAAARARGERAVGGFLLAVEVWAALFTGDLRTATRLGREAVATTRPLGDLYSFGHMTVNLAWVTGLRGDLAAAERLLKPILGTVSAAAGPELLALFALVPGKLRLWAGDHTEAVRWFETAARFAEPVTDNWHVAQALPGLAAALRRLGRPDEARVHAERALRLAAALELPHIRADALEELAFLAATPGAEEDLHHQALDVRTEASLWTFVVRSYDALAGCAATAGDPRKAARVLGASDAARASMDHPRPPVERPDHDGLLTRLRADLGAAELADAMAEGAALSRDDLHAYLGRSRATRRRPVTGWNGLTRAEREVVALVADGLTNPQIGARLFMSRSTVKTHLAHVFAKLGITSRAELAATAARHADPDSDP
;
A
#
# COMPACT_ATOMS: atom_id res chain seq x y z
N MET A 1 -7.26 45.55 -0.28
CA MET A 1 -6.46 44.36 -0.64
C MET A 1 -5.19 44.72 -1.43
N THR A 2 -4.80 46.00 -1.52
CA THR A 2 -3.90 46.50 -2.58
C THR A 2 -2.49 46.92 -2.15
N ASP A 3 -2.00 46.53 -0.97
CA ASP A 3 -0.60 46.83 -0.55
C ASP A 3 0.19 45.54 -0.26
N LEU A 4 0.40 44.73 -1.30
CA LEU A 4 1.39 43.63 -1.32
C LEU A 4 2.36 43.85 -2.49
N GLU A 5 2.95 45.04 -2.60
CA GLU A 5 4.04 45.29 -3.54
C GLU A 5 5.37 44.79 -2.96
N GLY A 6 5.68 43.52 -3.24
CA GLY A 6 7.00 42.92 -3.16
C GLY A 6 7.31 42.19 -4.49
N PRO A 7 8.56 41.77 -4.75
CA PRO A 7 8.98 41.29 -6.06
C PRO A 7 8.10 40.13 -6.56
N ALA A 8 7.79 40.16 -7.86
CA ALA A 8 6.80 39.37 -8.60
C ALA A 8 6.98 37.82 -8.63
N THR A 9 7.36 37.16 -7.54
CA THR A 9 7.63 35.71 -7.53
C THR A 9 7.12 34.92 -6.32
N ARG A 10 6.28 35.48 -5.43
CA ARG A 10 5.68 34.70 -4.32
C ARG A 10 4.16 34.85 -4.30
N ARG A 11 3.46 33.83 -4.80
CA ARG A 11 2.00 33.74 -4.72
C ARG A 11 1.58 33.63 -3.23
N PRO A 12 0.69 34.52 -2.73
CA PRO A 12 0.24 34.50 -1.34
C PRO A 12 -0.56 33.23 -1.02
N ALA A 13 -0.55 32.83 0.26
CA ALA A 13 -1.28 31.66 0.72
C ALA A 13 -2.52 32.07 1.51
N LEU A 14 -3.63 31.39 1.24
CA LEU A 14 -4.88 31.55 1.98
C LEU A 14 -5.09 30.33 2.88
N VAL A 15 -5.39 30.58 4.15
CA VAL A 15 -5.66 29.56 5.15
C VAL A 15 -7.05 29.79 5.71
N LEU A 16 -7.94 28.80 5.59
CA LEU A 16 -9.21 28.75 6.29
C LEU A 16 -9.10 27.77 7.46
N VAL A 17 -9.41 28.23 8.66
CA VAL A 17 -9.41 27.43 9.89
C VAL A 17 -10.82 27.32 10.47
N MET A 18 -11.24 26.09 10.79
CA MET A 18 -12.45 25.78 11.54
C MET A 18 -12.10 25.29 12.94
N SER A 19 -12.75 25.86 13.96
CA SER A 19 -12.61 25.43 15.35
C SER A 19 -13.77 25.91 16.24
N GLU A 20 -13.99 25.22 17.36
CA GLU A 20 -14.96 25.62 18.40
C GLU A 20 -14.52 26.90 19.16
N HIS A 21 -13.25 27.31 19.04
CA HIS A 21 -12.68 28.47 19.72
C HIS A 21 -11.93 29.40 18.74
N PRO A 22 -12.65 30.19 17.91
CA PRO A 22 -12.05 30.97 16.81
C PRO A 22 -11.17 32.14 17.28
N LEU A 23 -11.46 32.77 18.42
CA LEU A 23 -10.73 33.95 18.91
C LEU A 23 -9.27 33.63 19.32
N PRO A 24 -8.99 32.62 20.18
CA PRO A 24 -7.60 32.25 20.52
C PRO A 24 -6.77 31.78 19.32
N ILE A 25 -7.41 31.20 18.31
CA ILE A 25 -6.73 30.76 17.08
C ILE A 25 -6.33 31.93 16.22
N ARG A 26 -7.23 32.92 16.08
CA ARG A 26 -6.94 34.16 15.38
C ARG A 26 -5.67 34.82 15.93
N ASP A 27 -5.53 34.91 17.26
CA ASP A 27 -4.35 35.48 17.90
C ASP A 27 -3.07 34.72 17.53
N VAL A 28 -3.12 33.38 17.45
CA VAL A 28 -1.97 32.55 17.06
C VAL A 28 -1.61 32.76 15.58
N LEU A 29 -2.60 32.86 14.70
CA LEU A 29 -2.39 33.06 13.26
C LEU A 29 -1.84 34.47 12.98
N GLU A 30 -2.37 35.50 13.63
CA GLU A 30 -1.89 36.89 13.50
C GLU A 30 -0.49 37.07 14.09
N ALA A 31 -0.20 36.45 15.25
CA ALA A 31 1.15 36.44 15.82
C ALA A 31 2.19 35.72 14.94
N SER A 32 1.74 34.81 14.07
CA SER A 32 2.57 34.12 13.09
C SER A 32 2.73 34.90 11.77
N GLY A 33 2.31 36.17 11.72
CA GLY A 33 2.41 37.04 10.56
C GLY A 33 1.25 36.92 9.56
N GLY A 34 0.18 36.22 9.92
CA GLY A 34 -1.05 36.15 9.12
C GLY A 34 -1.89 37.41 9.23
N ARG A 35 -2.57 37.79 8.15
CA ARG A 35 -3.56 38.87 8.15
C ARG A 35 -4.95 38.28 8.04
N THR A 36 -5.75 38.40 9.09
CA THR A 36 -7.13 37.93 9.10
C THR A 36 -8.00 38.71 8.12
N VAL A 37 -8.84 37.99 7.40
CA VAL A 37 -9.86 38.51 6.48
C VAL A 37 -11.21 38.08 7.03
N ASP A 38 -12.17 38.99 7.15
CA ASP A 38 -13.47 38.72 7.79
C ASP A 38 -14.44 38.01 6.80
N PRO A 39 -14.82 36.73 7.00
CA PRO A 39 -15.65 36.05 6.00
C PRO A 39 -17.09 35.73 6.45
N ARG A 40 -17.39 35.61 7.74
CA ARG A 40 -18.73 35.46 8.37
C ARG A 40 -18.56 35.09 9.86
N GLY A 41 -19.55 35.43 10.68
CA GLY A 41 -19.56 35.20 12.13
C GLY A 41 -19.90 33.76 12.56
N ASP A 42 -19.46 32.74 11.81
CA ASP A 42 -19.86 31.33 11.94
C ASP A 42 -18.75 30.40 12.47
N GLY A 43 -17.70 30.97 13.10
CA GLY A 43 -16.61 30.20 13.73
C GLY A 43 -15.44 29.85 12.81
N ALA A 44 -15.45 30.33 11.57
CA ALA A 44 -14.35 30.23 10.63
C ALA A 44 -13.35 31.39 10.78
N VAL A 45 -12.06 31.12 10.71
CA VAL A 45 -10.99 32.14 10.67
C VAL A 45 -10.25 32.01 9.34
N LEU A 46 -10.35 33.04 8.50
CA LEU A 46 -9.61 33.11 7.23
C LEU A 46 -8.41 34.04 7.38
N CYS A 47 -7.22 33.55 7.05
CA CYS A 47 -5.98 34.31 7.14
C CYS A 47 -5.18 34.25 5.83
N LEU A 48 -4.62 35.39 5.44
CA LEU A 48 -3.66 35.52 4.35
C LEU A 48 -2.23 35.53 4.90
N PHE A 49 -1.35 34.76 4.26
CA PHE A 49 0.09 34.73 4.52
C PHE A 49 0.86 35.06 3.24
N ARG A 50 2.09 35.57 3.37
CA ARG A 50 2.91 35.92 2.19
C ARG A 50 3.42 34.68 1.46
N THR A 51 3.57 33.56 2.17
CA THR A 51 4.03 32.30 1.61
C THR A 51 3.29 31.11 2.21
N VAL A 52 3.25 29.99 1.50
CA VAL A 52 2.69 28.74 2.02
C VAL A 52 3.50 28.20 3.20
N ALA A 53 4.81 28.45 3.26
CA ALA A 53 5.66 28.06 4.38
C ALA A 53 5.28 28.78 5.70
N GLU A 54 5.01 30.09 5.63
CA GLU A 54 4.50 30.86 6.77
C GLU A 54 3.12 30.35 7.21
N ALA A 55 2.22 30.10 6.25
CA ALA A 55 0.91 29.51 6.51
C ALA A 55 1.01 28.14 7.21
N ALA A 56 1.87 27.24 6.70
CA ALA A 56 2.10 25.92 7.27
C ALA A 56 2.63 26.01 8.71
N ALA A 57 3.62 26.87 8.98
CA ALA A 57 4.16 27.08 10.32
C ALA A 57 3.10 27.60 11.30
N ALA A 58 2.26 28.56 10.87
CA ALA A 58 1.21 29.15 11.69
C ALA A 58 0.13 28.13 12.06
N VAL A 59 -0.31 27.33 11.09
CA VAL A 59 -1.32 26.28 11.34
C VAL A 59 -0.78 25.20 12.27
N LEU A 60 0.48 24.77 12.10
CA LEU A 60 1.12 23.83 13.03
C LEU A 60 1.24 24.41 14.45
N ALA A 61 1.57 25.70 14.58
CA ALA A 61 1.61 26.37 15.88
C ALA A 61 0.21 26.41 16.54
N ALA A 62 -0.85 26.61 15.76
CA ALA A 62 -2.22 26.54 16.23
C ALA A 62 -2.62 25.11 16.65
N GLN A 63 -2.30 24.11 15.83
CA GLN A 63 -2.60 22.70 16.09
C GLN A 63 -1.90 22.14 17.34
N ARG A 64 -0.74 22.67 17.73
CA ARG A 64 -0.07 22.30 19.00
C ARG A 64 -0.85 22.76 20.24
N ARG A 65 -1.73 23.74 20.10
CA ARG A 65 -2.47 24.37 21.21
C ARG A 65 -3.96 24.03 21.17
N PHE A 66 -4.51 23.77 20.00
CA PHE A 66 -5.96 23.61 19.79
C PHE A 66 -6.28 22.52 18.74
N PRO A 67 -7.44 21.86 18.84
CA PRO A 67 -7.94 20.98 17.77
C PRO A 67 -8.43 21.85 16.60
N VAL A 68 -7.61 21.94 15.56
CA VAL A 68 -7.82 22.81 14.40
C VAL A 68 -7.93 22.00 13.13
N THR A 69 -9.04 22.19 12.40
CA THR A 69 -9.16 21.75 11.00
C THR A 69 -8.86 22.93 10.09
N ALA A 70 -7.99 22.74 9.10
CA ALA A 70 -7.58 23.82 8.21
C ALA A 70 -7.49 23.40 6.74
N GLY A 71 -7.86 24.31 5.85
CA GLY A 71 -7.66 24.22 4.41
C GLY A 71 -6.68 25.29 3.96
N VAL A 72 -5.63 24.91 3.22
CA VAL A 72 -4.59 25.83 2.74
C VAL A 72 -4.50 25.77 1.22
N HIS A 73 -4.60 26.92 0.58
CA HIS A 73 -4.53 27.06 -0.88
C HIS A 73 -3.61 28.22 -1.27
N VAL A 74 -3.02 28.13 -2.45
CA VAL A 74 -2.30 29.26 -3.05
C VAL A 74 -3.34 30.17 -3.68
N ALA A 75 -3.40 31.42 -3.24
CA ALA A 75 -4.33 32.39 -3.81
C ALA A 75 -3.74 32.99 -5.07
N ASP A 76 -4.49 32.95 -6.17
CA ASP A 76 -4.20 33.72 -7.38
C ASP A 76 -4.88 35.08 -7.23
N LEU A 77 -4.12 36.09 -6.78
CA LEU A 77 -4.63 37.44 -6.47
C LEU A 77 -4.21 38.48 -7.51
N ASP A 78 -3.89 38.06 -8.73
CA ASP A 78 -3.69 38.97 -9.85
C ASP A 78 -4.96 39.83 -10.10
N ALA A 79 -4.86 40.92 -10.86
CA ALA A 79 -5.92 41.92 -11.02
C ALA A 79 -7.28 41.37 -11.51
N ASP A 80 -7.31 40.14 -12.05
CA ASP A 80 -8.50 39.42 -12.53
C ASP A 80 -8.90 38.20 -11.66
N GLY A 81 -8.21 37.91 -10.55
CA GLY A 81 -8.46 36.74 -9.70
C GLY A 81 -9.67 36.91 -8.77
N ASP A 82 -10.56 35.91 -8.71
CA ASP A 82 -11.74 35.88 -7.82
C ASP A 82 -11.36 35.41 -6.40
N PRO A 83 -11.31 36.31 -5.38
CA PRO A 83 -10.97 35.91 -4.00
C PRO A 83 -11.99 34.93 -3.41
N GLN A 84 -13.22 34.94 -3.91
CA GLN A 84 -14.26 34.01 -3.52
C GLN A 84 -13.99 32.60 -4.05
N ALA A 85 -13.29 32.46 -5.18
CA ALA A 85 -12.86 31.16 -5.70
C ALA A 85 -11.80 30.51 -4.81
N ALA A 86 -10.79 31.28 -4.38
CA ALA A 86 -9.78 30.79 -3.43
C ALA A 86 -10.40 30.39 -2.09
N PHE A 87 -11.37 31.17 -1.59
CA PHE A 87 -12.14 30.83 -0.40
C PHE A 87 -12.92 29.52 -0.57
N ARG A 88 -13.68 29.37 -1.67
CA ARG A 88 -14.43 28.13 -1.98
C ARG A 88 -13.50 26.92 -2.02
N THR A 89 -12.28 27.08 -2.53
CA THR A 89 -11.28 25.99 -2.51
C THR A 89 -10.88 25.64 -1.08
N CYS A 90 -10.52 26.61 -0.24
CA CYS A 90 -10.17 26.34 1.16
C CYS A 90 -11.34 25.71 1.94
N ASP A 91 -12.57 26.18 1.72
CA ASP A 91 -13.78 25.63 2.33
C ASP A 91 -14.03 24.18 1.86
N ALA A 92 -13.88 23.92 0.57
CA ALA A 92 -13.98 22.56 0.04
C ALA A 92 -12.88 21.64 0.62
N LEU A 93 -11.65 22.13 0.82
CA LEU A 93 -10.57 21.41 1.48
C LEU A 93 -10.91 21.10 2.94
N VAL A 94 -11.45 22.07 3.69
CA VAL A 94 -11.93 21.87 5.07
C VAL A 94 -13.06 20.84 5.12
N ALA A 95 -14.03 20.90 4.19
CA ALA A 95 -15.17 19.98 4.14
C ALA A 95 -14.77 18.52 3.86
N VAL A 96 -13.62 18.29 3.21
CA VAL A 96 -13.02 16.97 3.01
C VAL A 96 -11.94 16.64 4.04
N SER A 97 -11.60 17.59 4.93
CA SER A 97 -10.67 17.40 6.04
C SER A 97 -11.40 16.74 7.21
N GLY A 98 -10.79 15.71 7.80
CA GLY A 98 -11.23 15.22 9.10
C GLY A 98 -11.00 16.26 10.20
N THR A 99 -11.67 16.12 11.34
CA THR A 99 -11.44 16.96 12.52
C THR A 99 -9.96 16.97 12.93
N GLY A 100 -9.41 18.16 13.17
CA GLY A 100 -8.01 18.32 13.60
C GLY A 100 -6.95 18.19 12.50
N ARG A 101 -7.34 18.17 11.22
CA ARG A 101 -6.41 17.96 10.08
C ARG A 101 -6.21 19.22 9.25
N THR A 102 -5.02 19.36 8.70
CA THR A 102 -4.67 20.46 7.79
C THR A 102 -4.46 19.91 6.39
N VAL A 103 -5.33 20.27 5.45
CA VAL A 103 -5.25 19.81 4.05
C VAL A 103 -4.87 20.96 3.13
N LEU A 104 -3.92 20.70 2.24
CA LEU A 104 -3.36 21.60 1.25
C LEU A 104 -3.86 21.22 -0.13
N SER A 105 -4.13 22.21 -0.99
CA SER A 105 -4.31 22.00 -2.43
C SER A 105 -3.02 21.51 -3.10
N ALA A 106 -3.12 21.07 -4.35
CA ALA A 106 -1.96 20.63 -5.13
C ALA A 106 -0.85 21.70 -5.19
N ASP A 107 -1.23 22.93 -5.56
CA ASP A 107 -0.32 24.06 -5.68
C ASP A 107 0.31 24.47 -4.35
N ALA A 108 -0.45 24.41 -3.26
CA ALA A 108 0.07 24.69 -1.92
C ALA A 108 1.09 23.63 -1.48
N GLY A 109 0.79 22.36 -1.71
CA GLY A 109 1.71 21.26 -1.43
C GLY A 109 3.02 21.36 -2.21
N ALA A 110 2.94 21.71 -3.50
CA ALA A 110 4.12 21.93 -4.34
C ALA A 110 4.95 23.13 -3.86
N ALA A 111 4.29 24.25 -3.54
CA ALA A 111 4.96 25.49 -3.12
C ALA A 111 5.67 25.38 -1.76
N VAL A 112 5.21 24.49 -0.87
CA VAL A 112 5.81 24.31 0.47
C VAL A 112 6.84 23.17 0.53
N ALA A 113 6.91 22.30 -0.48
CA ALA A 113 7.65 21.04 -0.43
C ALA A 113 9.12 21.18 0.04
N ASP A 114 9.81 22.25 -0.38
CA ASP A 114 11.22 22.52 -0.05
C ASP A 114 11.42 23.51 1.11
N ALA A 115 10.33 23.98 1.72
CA ALA A 115 10.33 25.02 2.75
C ALA A 115 9.46 24.66 3.97
N LEU A 116 9.26 23.36 4.22
CA LEU A 116 8.53 22.88 5.38
C LEU A 116 9.24 23.25 6.70
N PRO A 117 8.49 23.60 7.76
CA PRO A 117 9.05 23.77 9.10
C PRO A 117 9.81 22.52 9.58
N ALA A 118 10.85 22.70 10.41
CA ALA A 118 11.60 21.57 10.96
C ALA A 118 10.67 20.61 11.72
N GLY A 119 10.79 19.30 11.45
CA GLY A 119 9.91 18.27 12.02
C GLY A 119 8.55 18.13 11.32
N ALA A 120 8.25 18.95 10.30
CA ALA A 120 7.04 18.84 9.49
C ALA A 120 7.27 18.05 8.20
N TRP A 121 6.23 17.35 7.73
CA TRP A 121 6.21 16.70 6.43
C TRP A 121 4.81 16.73 5.80
N LEU A 122 4.74 16.46 4.50
CA LEU A 122 3.47 16.31 3.78
C LEU A 122 3.16 14.83 3.57
N ARG A 123 1.91 14.45 3.87
CA ARG A 123 1.31 13.18 3.44
C ARG A 123 0.44 13.45 2.22
N ASP A 124 0.77 12.82 1.10
CA ASP A 124 -0.10 12.86 -0.09
C ASP A 124 -1.42 12.12 0.17
N LEU A 125 -2.55 12.79 -0.11
CA LEU A 125 -3.88 12.23 0.02
C LEU A 125 -4.49 11.78 -1.31
N GLY A 126 -3.75 12.00 -2.41
CA GLY A 126 -4.17 11.66 -3.76
C GLY A 126 -5.20 12.60 -4.36
N SER A 127 -5.66 12.22 -5.56
CA SER A 127 -6.75 12.89 -6.26
C SER A 127 -8.10 12.63 -5.59
N ARG A 128 -8.77 13.70 -5.18
CA ARG A 128 -10.08 13.69 -4.50
C ARG A 128 -11.04 14.65 -5.18
N SER A 129 -12.31 14.28 -5.28
CA SER A 129 -13.35 15.21 -5.68
C SER A 129 -13.64 16.18 -4.54
N LEU A 130 -13.50 17.47 -4.82
CA LEU A 130 -13.81 18.53 -3.87
C LEU A 130 -15.25 19.04 -4.13
N PRO A 131 -16.07 19.26 -3.09
CA PRO A 131 -17.42 19.79 -3.26
C PRO A 131 -17.45 21.07 -4.12
N GLY A 132 -18.34 21.12 -5.11
CA GLY A 132 -18.53 22.30 -5.96
C GLY A 132 -17.44 22.56 -7.01
N ARG A 133 -16.48 21.64 -7.19
CA ARG A 133 -15.44 21.72 -8.23
C ARG A 133 -15.61 20.64 -9.30
N THR A 134 -15.24 20.95 -10.53
CA THR A 134 -15.25 20.02 -11.65
C THR A 134 -13.95 19.22 -11.67
N GLY A 135 -14.06 17.89 -11.59
CA GLY A 135 -12.94 16.97 -11.64
C GLY A 135 -12.22 16.74 -10.29
N PRO A 136 -11.47 15.64 -10.17
CA PRO A 136 -10.69 15.35 -8.98
C PRO A 136 -9.42 16.21 -8.92
N GLU A 137 -9.10 16.73 -7.73
CA GLU A 137 -7.91 17.53 -7.48
C GLU A 137 -7.00 16.81 -6.48
N ARG A 138 -5.68 16.88 -6.70
CA ARG A 138 -4.71 16.29 -5.77
C ARG A 138 -4.59 17.12 -4.51
N THR A 139 -4.58 16.46 -3.35
CA THR A 139 -4.52 17.12 -2.04
C THR A 139 -3.43 16.52 -1.16
N PHE A 140 -2.90 17.32 -0.23
CA PHE A 140 -1.86 16.91 0.71
C PHE A 140 -2.29 17.22 2.13
N GLU A 141 -1.78 16.49 3.11
CA GLU A 141 -1.96 16.82 4.52
C GLU A 141 -0.64 17.22 5.14
N LEU A 142 -0.68 18.28 5.94
CA LEU A 142 0.46 18.74 6.73
C LEU A 142 0.51 18.03 8.08
N LEU A 143 1.66 17.44 8.39
CA LEU A 143 1.92 16.68 9.62
C LEU A 143 3.20 17.20 10.30
N HIS A 144 3.32 16.96 11.61
CA HIS A 144 4.49 17.32 12.40
C HIS A 144 4.73 16.33 13.55
N ASP A 145 5.99 16.04 13.87
CA ASP A 145 6.39 15.02 14.87
C ASP A 145 5.63 15.17 16.20
N ASP A 146 5.65 16.37 16.79
CA ASP A 146 4.98 16.69 18.07
C ASP A 146 3.44 16.66 18.07
N ILE A 147 2.81 16.69 16.90
CA ILE A 147 1.33 16.77 16.77
C ILE A 147 0.73 15.37 16.56
N THR A 148 1.55 14.39 16.16
CA THR A 148 1.09 13.04 15.79
C THR A 148 0.63 12.13 16.95
N GLY A 149 0.44 12.66 18.17
CA GLY A 149 0.19 11.87 19.37
C GLY A 149 -1.21 11.98 20.03
N ALA A 150 -2.03 12.99 19.72
CA ALA A 150 -3.26 13.24 20.49
C ALA A 150 -4.57 13.33 19.66
N GLY A 151 -4.49 13.34 18.33
CA GLY A 151 -5.66 13.37 17.43
C GLY A 151 -5.97 12.07 16.68
N SER A 152 -5.17 11.01 16.87
CA SER A 152 -5.37 9.71 16.19
C SER A 152 -6.14 8.69 17.02
N ALA A 153 -6.41 8.99 18.29
CA ALA A 153 -7.32 8.25 19.16
C ALA A 153 -8.72 8.89 19.12
N GLY A 154 -9.42 8.68 18.01
CA GLY A 154 -10.74 9.27 17.79
C GLY A 154 -11.08 9.35 16.31
N HIS A 155 -10.92 8.22 15.59
CA HIS A 155 -11.55 8.08 14.29
C HIS A 155 -13.07 8.05 14.52
N ALA A 156 -13.71 9.22 14.62
CA ALA A 156 -15.04 9.35 14.04
C ALA A 156 -14.83 9.39 12.52
N GLU A 157 -14.49 8.24 11.95
CA GLU A 157 -14.64 8.01 10.53
C GLU A 157 -16.08 8.40 10.19
N ARG A 158 -16.27 9.23 9.16
CA ARG A 158 -17.58 9.32 8.48
C ARG A 158 -18.09 7.88 8.28
N PRO A 159 -19.39 7.60 8.45
CA PRO A 159 -19.90 6.24 8.36
C PRO A 159 -19.37 5.59 7.08
N ALA A 160 -18.68 4.46 7.22
CA ALA A 160 -17.91 3.82 6.17
C ALA A 160 -18.87 3.22 5.13
N HIS A 161 -19.37 4.04 4.19
CA HIS A 161 -20.25 3.56 3.14
C HIS A 161 -19.86 4.08 1.76
N ASN A 162 -20.17 3.28 0.74
CA ASN A 162 -19.98 3.62 -0.67
C ASN A 162 -21.34 3.81 -1.41
N LEU A 163 -22.43 4.08 -0.69
CA LEU A 163 -23.77 4.29 -1.26
C LEU A 163 -23.83 5.46 -2.25
N PRO A 164 -24.32 5.26 -3.49
CA PRO A 164 -24.48 6.32 -4.48
C PRO A 164 -25.50 7.39 -4.06
N ALA A 165 -25.25 8.66 -4.41
CA ALA A 165 -26.22 9.74 -4.19
C ALA A 165 -27.49 9.52 -5.04
N GLN A 166 -28.66 9.83 -4.49
CA GLN A 166 -29.94 9.73 -5.19
C GLN A 166 -30.46 11.13 -5.53
N LEU A 167 -30.84 11.36 -6.79
CA LEU A 167 -31.34 12.67 -7.28
C LEU A 167 -32.85 12.79 -7.25
N THR A 168 -33.53 11.66 -7.26
CA THR A 168 -34.97 11.56 -7.15
C THR A 168 -35.34 11.26 -5.71
N THR A 169 -36.51 11.70 -5.28
CA THR A 169 -37.08 11.34 -3.97
C THR A 169 -37.42 9.85 -3.92
N PHE A 170 -37.34 9.24 -2.74
CA PHE A 170 -37.90 7.92 -2.50
C PHE A 170 -39.35 8.07 -2.03
N VAL A 171 -40.32 7.54 -2.78
CA VAL A 171 -41.75 7.76 -2.53
C VAL A 171 -42.40 6.49 -1.97
N GLY A 172 -43.09 6.63 -0.84
CA GLY A 172 -43.88 5.55 -0.24
C GLY A 172 -43.05 4.45 0.44
N ARG A 173 -43.63 3.26 0.56
CA ARG A 173 -42.96 2.01 1.00
C ARG A 173 -42.44 1.97 2.45
N ALA A 174 -43.01 2.78 3.33
CA ALA A 174 -42.57 2.87 4.73
C ALA A 174 -42.77 1.54 5.49
N ALA A 175 -43.88 0.83 5.22
CA ALA A 175 -44.18 -0.45 5.83
C ALA A 175 -43.20 -1.55 5.38
N GLU A 176 -42.84 -1.56 4.09
CA GLU A 176 -41.87 -2.49 3.53
C GLU A 176 -40.46 -2.25 4.07
N LEU A 177 -40.03 -0.99 4.21
CA LEU A 177 -38.75 -0.64 4.84
C LEU A 177 -38.69 -1.06 6.31
N ALA A 178 -39.77 -0.84 7.07
CA ALA A 178 -39.86 -1.29 8.46
C ALA A 178 -39.76 -2.81 8.56
N THR A 179 -40.51 -3.52 7.71
CA THR A 179 -40.49 -4.99 7.65
C THR A 179 -39.09 -5.52 7.29
N LEU A 180 -38.46 -5.00 6.24
CA LEU A 180 -37.14 -5.45 5.82
C LEU A 180 -36.06 -5.15 6.87
N ARG A 181 -36.17 -4.04 7.60
CA ARG A 181 -35.27 -3.73 8.72
C ARG A 181 -35.38 -4.79 9.83
N GLU A 182 -36.60 -5.13 10.26
CA GLU A 182 -36.81 -6.19 11.25
C GLU A 182 -36.29 -7.55 10.77
N LEU A 183 -36.42 -7.85 9.47
CA LEU A 183 -35.91 -9.08 8.89
C LEU A 183 -34.37 -9.12 8.90
N LEU A 184 -33.68 -8.03 8.55
CA LEU A 184 -32.22 -7.97 8.60
C LEU A 184 -31.66 -8.01 10.03
N GLU A 185 -32.43 -7.58 11.03
CA GLU A 185 -32.04 -7.71 12.44
C GLU A 185 -32.12 -9.17 12.94
N ARG A 186 -32.98 -10.00 12.34
CA ARG A 186 -33.21 -11.40 12.73
C ARG A 186 -32.47 -12.40 11.84
N HIS A 187 -32.18 -12.03 10.60
CA HIS A 187 -31.60 -12.91 9.58
C HIS A 187 -30.33 -12.30 8.99
N ARG A 188 -29.30 -13.14 8.84
CA ARG A 188 -28.00 -12.73 8.30
C ARG A 188 -27.95 -12.64 6.77
N LEU A 189 -28.96 -13.19 6.09
CA LEU A 189 -29.11 -13.13 4.64
C LEU A 189 -30.58 -12.88 4.29
N VAL A 190 -30.84 -11.73 3.67
CA VAL A 190 -32.16 -11.40 3.11
C VAL A 190 -32.00 -11.12 1.62
N THR A 191 -32.70 -11.88 0.79
CA THR A 191 -32.75 -11.68 -0.67
C THR A 191 -34.09 -11.04 -1.03
N VAL A 192 -34.04 -9.79 -1.47
CA VAL A 192 -35.18 -9.06 -2.03
C VAL A 192 -35.38 -9.52 -3.47
N THR A 193 -36.48 -10.23 -3.70
CA THR A 193 -36.87 -10.77 -5.01
C THR A 193 -38.05 -10.03 -5.62
N GLY A 194 -38.22 -10.14 -6.93
CA GLY A 194 -39.31 -9.47 -7.63
C GLY A 194 -39.00 -9.21 -9.11
N ALA A 195 -40.06 -8.91 -9.86
CA ALA A 195 -39.97 -8.64 -11.29
C ALA A 195 -38.98 -7.51 -11.63
N GLY A 196 -38.47 -7.47 -12.86
CA GLY A 196 -37.77 -6.30 -13.38
C GLY A 196 -38.58 -5.02 -13.13
N GLY A 197 -37.93 -3.90 -12.80
CA GLY A 197 -38.62 -2.62 -12.59
C GLY A 197 -39.49 -2.49 -11.33
N SER A 198 -39.53 -3.52 -10.46
CA SER A 198 -40.30 -3.50 -9.20
C SER A 198 -39.73 -2.62 -8.08
N GLY A 199 -38.54 -2.03 -8.27
CA GLY A 199 -37.91 -1.13 -7.28
C GLY A 199 -37.01 -1.81 -6.25
N LYS A 200 -36.65 -3.10 -6.42
CA LYS A 200 -35.79 -3.87 -5.49
C LYS A 200 -34.52 -3.12 -5.08
N THR A 201 -33.76 -2.68 -6.08
CA THR A 201 -32.53 -1.91 -5.95
C THR A 201 -32.74 -0.66 -5.11
N ARG A 202 -33.79 0.11 -5.40
CA ARG A 202 -34.07 1.36 -4.70
C ARG A 202 -34.52 1.14 -3.26
N LEU A 203 -35.34 0.11 -3.02
CA LEU A 203 -35.80 -0.28 -1.68
C LEU A 203 -34.62 -0.77 -0.81
N ALA A 204 -33.77 -1.62 -1.36
CA ALA A 204 -32.57 -2.12 -0.68
C ALA A 204 -31.58 -0.98 -0.40
N TRP A 205 -31.39 -0.06 -1.33
CA TRP A 205 -30.56 1.13 -1.14
C TRP A 205 -31.08 2.00 0.01
N GLN A 206 -32.39 2.28 0.04
CA GLN A 206 -32.99 3.13 1.07
C GLN A 206 -32.87 2.52 2.46
N LEU A 207 -33.01 1.20 2.56
CA LEU A 207 -32.78 0.43 3.78
C LEU A 207 -31.32 0.53 4.23
N ALA A 208 -30.38 0.29 3.32
CA ALA A 208 -28.94 0.34 3.57
C ALA A 208 -28.49 1.74 4.03
N ALA A 209 -28.98 2.80 3.38
CA ALA A 209 -28.75 4.19 3.79
C ALA A 209 -29.28 4.47 5.21
N GLY A 210 -30.47 3.97 5.53
CA GLY A 210 -31.06 4.09 6.86
C GLY A 210 -30.41 3.20 7.94
N MET A 211 -29.37 2.44 7.62
CA MET A 211 -28.59 1.60 8.56
C MET A 211 -27.11 2.02 8.66
N ALA A 212 -26.68 3.04 7.90
CA ALA A 212 -25.30 3.49 7.84
C ALA A 212 -24.74 3.86 9.22
N ASP A 213 -25.50 4.59 10.02
CA ASP A 213 -25.08 5.05 11.36
C ASP A 213 -25.07 3.91 12.40
N SER A 214 -25.88 2.87 12.20
CA SER A 214 -25.98 1.72 13.12
C SER A 214 -24.99 0.58 12.82
N THR A 215 -24.14 0.74 11.79
CA THR A 215 -23.24 -0.31 11.29
C THR A 215 -21.78 0.14 11.40
N PRO A 216 -21.08 -0.17 12.52
CA PRO A 216 -19.76 0.40 12.83
C PRO A 216 -18.67 0.13 11.79
N ALA A 217 -18.71 -1.03 11.13
CA ALA A 217 -17.74 -1.38 10.09
C ALA A 217 -18.23 -1.09 8.67
N GLY A 218 -19.35 -0.37 8.54
CA GLY A 218 -19.79 0.20 7.28
C GLY A 218 -20.88 -0.55 6.52
N VAL A 219 -21.42 0.14 5.50
CA VAL A 219 -22.44 -0.35 4.57
C VAL A 219 -21.87 -0.33 3.15
N TRP A 220 -21.75 -1.52 2.55
CA TRP A 220 -21.00 -1.74 1.32
C TRP A 220 -21.91 -2.21 0.20
N TRP A 221 -22.15 -1.33 -0.77
CA TRP A 221 -22.92 -1.56 -1.98
C TRP A 221 -22.05 -2.12 -3.11
N VAL A 222 -22.47 -3.24 -3.68
CA VAL A 222 -21.81 -3.91 -4.80
C VAL A 222 -22.83 -4.08 -5.93
N GLY A 223 -22.69 -3.27 -6.99
CA GLY A 223 -23.51 -3.41 -8.19
C GLY A 223 -22.93 -4.48 -9.11
N LEU A 224 -23.72 -5.50 -9.44
CA LEU A 224 -23.28 -6.60 -10.31
C LEU A 224 -23.85 -6.51 -11.73
N GLY A 225 -24.76 -5.57 -12.03
CA GLY A 225 -25.50 -5.51 -13.30
C GLY A 225 -24.66 -5.39 -14.59
N SER A 226 -23.38 -5.00 -14.50
CA SER A 226 -22.43 -4.95 -15.62
C SER A 226 -21.42 -6.11 -15.65
N ILE A 227 -21.41 -6.96 -14.63
CA ILE A 227 -20.48 -8.08 -14.51
C ILE A 227 -21.06 -9.29 -15.24
N THR A 228 -20.33 -9.87 -16.19
CA THR A 228 -20.77 -11.09 -16.87
C THR A 228 -19.94 -12.32 -16.49
N ASP A 229 -18.73 -12.09 -16.00
CA ASP A 229 -17.80 -13.14 -15.57
C ASP A 229 -17.99 -13.44 -14.07
N PRO A 230 -18.40 -14.67 -13.70
CA PRO A 230 -18.54 -15.12 -12.32
C PRO A 230 -17.32 -14.86 -11.43
N ASP A 231 -16.10 -14.94 -11.98
CA ASP A 231 -14.84 -14.81 -11.21
C ASP A 231 -14.60 -13.38 -10.71
N LEU A 232 -15.33 -12.39 -11.23
CA LEU A 232 -15.22 -10.99 -10.84
C LEU A 232 -16.09 -10.61 -9.65
N VAL A 233 -17.07 -11.44 -9.26
CA VAL A 233 -17.99 -11.14 -8.15
C VAL A 233 -17.23 -10.91 -6.83
N PRO A 234 -16.26 -11.77 -6.42
CA PRO A 234 -15.44 -11.51 -5.24
C PRO A 234 -14.60 -10.22 -5.35
N ARG A 235 -14.11 -9.88 -6.56
CA ARG A 235 -13.31 -8.68 -6.80
C ARG A 235 -14.13 -7.40 -6.69
N ALA A 236 -15.37 -7.42 -7.16
CA ALA A 236 -16.30 -6.31 -7.00
C ALA A 236 -16.57 -6.03 -5.51
N LEU A 237 -16.77 -7.08 -4.71
CA LEU A 237 -16.90 -6.94 -3.26
C LEU A 237 -15.59 -6.45 -2.62
N ALA A 238 -14.44 -7.01 -3.01
CA ALA A 238 -13.14 -6.58 -2.50
C ALA A 238 -12.88 -5.09 -2.75
N SER A 239 -13.17 -4.61 -3.96
CA SER A 239 -13.09 -3.20 -4.31
C SER A 239 -14.01 -2.34 -3.44
N ALA A 240 -15.28 -2.76 -3.27
CA ALA A 240 -16.26 -2.04 -2.49
C ALA A 240 -15.87 -1.89 -1.01
N VAL A 241 -15.31 -2.93 -0.39
CA VAL A 241 -14.90 -2.92 1.02
C VAL A 241 -13.45 -2.46 1.23
N HIS A 242 -12.76 -2.06 0.15
CA HIS A 242 -11.33 -1.72 0.14
C HIS A 242 -10.44 -2.84 0.69
N ALA A 243 -10.74 -4.07 0.31
CA ALA A 243 -9.99 -5.21 0.77
C ALA A 243 -8.60 -5.27 0.13
N PHE A 244 -7.58 -5.56 0.96
CA PHE A 244 -6.26 -5.88 0.45
C PHE A 244 -6.25 -7.28 -0.14
N VAL A 245 -5.85 -7.41 -1.40
CA VAL A 245 -5.84 -8.70 -2.11
C VAL A 245 -4.42 -9.07 -2.55
N ASP A 246 -4.14 -10.38 -2.52
CA ASP A 246 -3.00 -10.97 -3.22
C ASP A 246 -3.44 -11.18 -4.68
N PRO A 247 -2.71 -10.64 -5.68
CA PRO A 247 -3.09 -10.81 -7.07
C PRO A 247 -3.21 -12.27 -7.54
N SER A 248 -2.48 -13.19 -6.89
CA SER A 248 -2.47 -14.61 -7.18
C SER A 248 -3.38 -15.45 -6.26
N GLY A 249 -3.85 -14.87 -5.15
CA GLY A 249 -4.60 -15.55 -4.09
C GLY A 249 -6.11 -15.63 -4.30
N ASP A 250 -6.80 -16.22 -3.33
CA ASP A 250 -8.26 -16.29 -3.30
C ASP A 250 -8.85 -14.98 -2.75
N VAL A 251 -9.42 -14.18 -3.64
CA VAL A 251 -10.02 -12.88 -3.31
C VAL A 251 -11.18 -13.02 -2.33
N ALA A 252 -12.00 -14.07 -2.45
CA ALA A 252 -13.15 -14.25 -1.56
C ALA A 252 -12.70 -14.52 -0.11
N SER A 253 -11.66 -15.34 0.06
CA SER A 253 -11.03 -15.57 1.37
C SER A 253 -10.40 -14.30 1.93
N ALA A 254 -9.80 -13.46 1.09
CA ALA A 254 -9.17 -12.21 1.54
C ALA A 254 -10.20 -11.25 2.14
N VAL A 255 -11.30 -11.07 1.43
CA VAL A 255 -12.45 -10.28 1.88
C VAL A 255 -13.01 -10.83 3.18
N ALA A 256 -13.27 -12.13 3.24
CA ALA A 256 -13.81 -12.77 4.44
C ALA A 256 -12.87 -12.64 5.64
N ALA A 257 -11.56 -12.77 5.44
CA ALA A 257 -10.57 -12.60 6.50
C ALA A 257 -10.56 -11.18 7.09
N GLN A 258 -10.78 -10.17 6.26
CA GLN A 258 -10.78 -8.76 6.68
C GLN A 258 -12.09 -8.31 7.31
N LEU A 259 -13.22 -8.87 6.87
CA LEU A 259 -14.53 -8.66 7.48
C LEU A 259 -14.73 -9.48 8.76
N ARG A 260 -13.86 -10.45 9.06
CA ARG A 260 -13.94 -11.27 10.27
C ARG A 260 -13.92 -10.41 11.54
N GLY A 261 -14.92 -10.61 12.39
CA GLY A 261 -15.08 -9.86 13.65
C GLY A 261 -15.50 -8.40 13.46
N ARG A 262 -16.06 -8.05 12.29
CA ARG A 262 -16.57 -6.70 11.98
C ARG A 262 -18.08 -6.74 11.73
N ARG A 263 -18.82 -5.81 12.34
CA ARG A 263 -20.25 -5.59 12.08
C ARG A 263 -20.43 -4.74 10.83
N ALA A 264 -20.62 -5.42 9.69
CA ALA A 264 -20.80 -4.79 8.37
C ALA A 264 -22.06 -5.29 7.66
N LEU A 265 -22.66 -4.43 6.84
CA LEU A 265 -23.76 -4.77 5.93
C LEU A 265 -23.23 -4.77 4.49
N VAL A 266 -23.29 -5.92 3.83
CA VAL A 266 -22.93 -6.07 2.41
C VAL A 266 -24.21 -6.14 1.57
N CYS A 267 -24.35 -5.23 0.63
CA CYS A 267 -25.47 -5.15 -0.30
C CYS A 267 -25.04 -5.62 -1.69
N LEU A 268 -25.54 -6.76 -2.16
CA LEU A 268 -25.30 -7.26 -3.52
C LEU A 268 -26.50 -6.92 -4.41
N ASP A 269 -26.29 -6.14 -5.47
CA ASP A 269 -27.36 -5.69 -6.35
C ASP A 269 -27.31 -6.38 -7.72
N THR A 270 -28.46 -6.84 -8.20
CA THR A 270 -28.66 -7.49 -9.51
C THR A 270 -27.97 -8.86 -9.63
N CYS A 271 -28.19 -9.76 -8.67
CA CYS A 271 -27.53 -11.07 -8.65
C CYS A 271 -28.06 -12.10 -9.69
N GLU A 272 -29.17 -11.84 -10.39
CA GLU A 272 -29.90 -12.86 -11.17
C GLU A 272 -29.12 -13.58 -12.26
N HIS A 273 -28.06 -12.97 -12.81
CA HIS A 273 -27.24 -13.53 -13.89
C HIS A 273 -25.96 -14.20 -13.37
N LEU A 274 -25.68 -14.08 -12.08
CA LEU A 274 -24.47 -14.60 -11.40
C LEU A 274 -24.83 -15.35 -10.12
N LEU A 275 -26.00 -16.01 -10.10
CA LEU A 275 -26.57 -16.64 -8.89
C LEU A 275 -25.58 -17.57 -8.21
N GLU A 276 -24.91 -18.45 -8.97
CA GLU A 276 -23.96 -19.42 -8.43
C GLU A 276 -22.76 -18.75 -7.76
N ALA A 277 -22.10 -17.80 -8.44
CA ALA A 277 -20.96 -17.07 -7.87
C ALA A 277 -21.36 -16.20 -6.66
N CYS A 278 -22.53 -15.56 -6.72
CA CYS A 278 -23.06 -14.81 -5.58
C CYS A 278 -23.32 -15.74 -4.39
N ALA A 279 -23.93 -16.91 -4.62
CA ALA A 279 -24.20 -17.88 -3.58
C ALA A 279 -22.92 -18.41 -2.93
N GLN A 280 -21.90 -18.75 -3.73
CA GLN A 280 -20.59 -19.18 -3.26
C GLN A 280 -19.92 -18.10 -2.39
N LEU A 281 -19.87 -16.84 -2.87
CA LEU A 281 -19.29 -15.73 -2.13
C LEU A 281 -20.03 -15.46 -0.82
N VAL A 282 -21.36 -15.39 -0.86
CA VAL A 282 -22.20 -15.14 0.32
C VAL A 282 -22.05 -16.26 1.34
N HIS A 283 -22.02 -17.51 0.89
CA HIS A 283 -21.80 -18.65 1.77
C HIS A 283 -20.45 -18.55 2.50
N GLN A 284 -19.37 -18.24 1.77
CA GLN A 284 -18.02 -18.11 2.33
C GLN A 284 -17.91 -16.93 3.32
N VAL A 285 -18.48 -15.78 2.98
CA VAL A 285 -18.50 -14.60 3.86
C VAL A 285 -19.29 -14.90 5.14
N LEU A 286 -20.50 -15.46 5.03
CA LEU A 286 -21.37 -15.68 6.19
C LEU A 286 -20.88 -16.78 7.14
N THR A 287 -20.22 -17.81 6.61
CA THR A 287 -19.60 -18.86 7.43
C THR A 287 -18.36 -18.36 8.18
N THR A 288 -17.57 -17.48 7.55
CA THR A 288 -16.31 -16.97 8.12
C THR A 288 -16.51 -15.74 9.02
N CYS A 289 -17.54 -14.94 8.77
CA CYS A 289 -17.73 -13.62 9.39
C CYS A 289 -19.08 -13.56 10.13
N PRO A 290 -19.17 -14.02 11.40
CA PRO A 290 -20.45 -14.16 12.11
C PRO A 290 -21.23 -12.85 12.30
N GLU A 291 -20.54 -11.71 12.26
CA GLU A 291 -21.11 -10.38 12.47
C GLU A 291 -21.48 -9.64 11.17
N VAL A 292 -21.25 -10.27 10.01
CA VAL A 292 -21.64 -9.72 8.70
C VAL A 292 -23.07 -10.15 8.36
N THR A 293 -23.83 -9.18 7.82
CA THR A 293 -25.17 -9.36 7.26
C THR A 293 -25.13 -9.06 5.77
N VAL A 294 -25.87 -9.82 4.97
CA VAL A 294 -25.98 -9.65 3.51
C VAL A 294 -27.41 -9.31 3.11
N LEU A 295 -27.57 -8.25 2.34
CA LEU A 295 -28.80 -7.88 1.65
C LEU A 295 -28.58 -8.06 0.14
N ALA A 296 -29.32 -8.95 -0.51
CA ALA A 296 -29.20 -9.18 -1.95
C ALA A 296 -30.45 -8.72 -2.70
N THR A 297 -30.29 -8.20 -3.92
CA THR A 297 -31.39 -8.00 -4.86
C THR A 297 -31.24 -8.96 -6.05
N SER A 298 -32.32 -9.64 -6.41
CA SER A 298 -32.30 -10.62 -7.50
C SER A 298 -33.72 -10.85 -8.06
N ARG A 299 -33.85 -11.47 -9.23
CA ARG A 299 -35.15 -11.98 -9.73
C ARG A 299 -35.53 -13.31 -9.08
N GLU A 300 -34.53 -14.10 -8.72
CA GLU A 300 -34.67 -15.44 -8.14
C GLU A 300 -33.85 -15.57 -6.85
N ARG A 301 -34.11 -16.62 -6.06
CA ARG A 301 -33.35 -16.87 -4.83
C ARG A 301 -31.89 -17.22 -5.13
N LEU A 302 -30.96 -16.85 -4.25
CA LEU A 302 -29.54 -17.20 -4.38
C LEU A 302 -29.28 -18.70 -4.11
N GLY A 303 -30.06 -19.32 -3.22
CA GLY A 303 -29.90 -20.74 -2.89
C GLY A 303 -28.89 -21.03 -1.78
N VAL A 304 -28.61 -20.06 -0.90
CA VAL A 304 -27.70 -20.23 0.25
C VAL A 304 -28.47 -20.71 1.49
N ALA A 305 -27.87 -21.56 2.31
CA ALA A 305 -28.49 -22.00 3.57
C ALA A 305 -28.69 -20.81 4.54
N GLY A 306 -29.87 -20.71 5.15
CA GLY A 306 -30.23 -19.58 6.02
C GLY A 306 -30.72 -18.33 5.25
N GLU A 307 -30.86 -18.40 3.92
CA GLU A 307 -31.45 -17.35 3.09
C GLU A 307 -32.94 -17.14 3.43
N LEU A 308 -33.29 -15.91 3.77
CA LEU A 308 -34.67 -15.45 3.78
C LEU A 308 -35.00 -14.74 2.46
N VAL A 309 -35.94 -15.27 1.70
CA VAL A 309 -36.41 -14.64 0.46
C VAL A 309 -37.62 -13.77 0.74
N TRP A 310 -37.50 -12.46 0.52
CA TRP A 310 -38.61 -11.52 0.63
C TRP A 310 -39.04 -11.04 -0.76
N ARG A 311 -40.30 -11.25 -1.12
CA ARG A 311 -40.85 -10.87 -2.43
C ARG A 311 -41.38 -9.44 -2.37
N THR A 312 -40.89 -8.60 -3.26
CA THR A 312 -41.30 -7.19 -3.39
C THR A 312 -42.76 -7.12 -3.81
N PRO A 313 -43.66 -6.57 -2.97
CA PRO A 313 -45.06 -6.39 -3.36
C PRO A 313 -45.17 -5.28 -4.41
N PRO A 314 -46.25 -5.25 -5.21
CA PRO A 314 -46.56 -4.08 -6.05
C PRO A 314 -46.70 -2.83 -5.17
N MET A 315 -46.55 -1.64 -5.75
CA MET A 315 -46.86 -0.42 -5.01
C MET A 315 -48.36 -0.38 -4.69
N GLU A 316 -48.70 -0.04 -3.46
CA GLU A 316 -50.08 0.29 -3.09
C GLU A 316 -50.59 1.47 -3.92
N ALA A 317 -51.89 1.51 -4.20
CA ALA A 317 -52.46 2.44 -5.16
C ALA A 317 -52.13 3.91 -4.85
N ASP A 318 -52.20 4.30 -3.58
CA ASP A 318 -51.91 5.66 -3.13
C ASP A 318 -50.41 6.00 -3.29
N ASP A 319 -49.52 5.08 -2.94
CA ASP A 319 -48.08 5.26 -3.11
C ASP A 319 -47.68 5.27 -4.60
N ALA A 320 -48.35 4.47 -5.43
CA ALA A 320 -48.16 4.44 -6.88
C ALA A 320 -48.60 5.75 -7.54
N ALA A 321 -49.74 6.31 -7.13
CA ALA A 321 -50.22 7.61 -7.58
C ALA A 321 -49.27 8.74 -7.13
N ARG A 322 -48.84 8.72 -5.86
CA ARG A 322 -47.84 9.67 -5.36
C ARG A 322 -46.52 9.61 -6.12
N LEU A 323 -46.06 8.41 -6.49
CA LEU A 323 -44.86 8.26 -7.33
C LEU A 323 -45.09 8.85 -8.73
N PHE A 324 -46.26 8.60 -9.33
CA PHE A 324 -46.62 9.19 -10.61
C PHE A 324 -46.57 10.73 -10.54
N ASP A 325 -47.18 11.32 -9.51
CA ASP A 325 -47.25 12.77 -9.33
C ASP A 325 -45.87 13.38 -9.03
N ASP A 326 -45.08 12.75 -8.15
CA ASP A 326 -43.72 13.18 -7.82
C ASP A 326 -42.83 13.19 -9.08
N ARG A 327 -42.98 12.19 -9.96
CA ARG A 327 -42.23 12.10 -11.22
C ARG A 327 -42.77 13.02 -12.30
N ALA A 328 -44.09 13.20 -12.39
CA ALA A 328 -44.73 14.14 -13.29
C ALA A 328 -44.35 15.60 -12.95
N ALA A 329 -44.21 15.92 -11.66
CA ALA A 329 -43.77 17.24 -11.19
C ALA A 329 -42.35 17.61 -11.64
N LEU A 330 -41.50 16.62 -11.97
CA LEU A 330 -40.15 16.87 -12.50
C LEU A 330 -40.17 17.33 -13.98
N VAL A 331 -41.27 17.08 -14.71
CA VAL A 331 -41.36 17.34 -16.15
C VAL A 331 -42.50 18.31 -16.54
N ARG A 332 -43.40 18.62 -15.61
CA ARG A 332 -44.52 19.57 -15.79
C ARG A 332 -44.21 20.93 -15.15
N VAL A 333 -44.63 22.00 -15.82
CA VAL A 333 -44.56 23.39 -15.32
C VAL A 333 -45.82 23.76 -14.54
N GLU A 334 -46.96 23.16 -14.85
CA GLU A 334 -48.24 23.42 -14.21
C GLU A 334 -48.57 22.34 -13.14
N PRO A 335 -49.16 22.73 -12.00
CA PRO A 335 -49.54 21.80 -10.95
C PRO A 335 -50.62 20.82 -11.42
N ALA A 336 -50.62 19.61 -10.85
CA ALA A 336 -51.60 18.57 -11.17
C ALA A 336 -53.04 19.04 -10.88
N ASP A 337 -53.96 18.72 -11.79
CA ASP A 337 -55.40 18.98 -11.58
C ASP A 337 -55.97 17.98 -10.57
N PRO A 338 -56.56 18.42 -9.45
CA PRO A 338 -57.21 17.53 -8.47
C PRO A 338 -58.27 16.58 -9.06
N GLY A 339 -58.84 16.90 -10.23
CA GLY A 339 -59.78 16.04 -10.94
C GLY A 339 -59.17 14.80 -11.63
N GLU A 340 -57.85 14.72 -11.76
CA GLU A 340 -57.16 13.66 -12.52
C GLU A 340 -56.76 12.44 -11.66
N GLU A 341 -56.94 12.49 -10.33
CA GLU A 341 -56.48 11.45 -9.39
C GLU A 341 -57.03 10.05 -9.72
N ALA A 342 -58.32 9.95 -10.04
CA ALA A 342 -58.94 8.68 -10.42
C ALA A 342 -58.35 8.09 -11.71
N VAL A 343 -57.92 8.95 -12.65
CA VAL A 343 -57.29 8.56 -13.92
C VAL A 343 -55.86 8.09 -13.66
N VAL A 344 -55.10 8.80 -12.84
CA VAL A 344 -53.75 8.41 -12.43
C VAL A 344 -53.77 7.05 -11.72
N GLN A 345 -54.68 6.85 -10.77
CA GLN A 345 -54.88 5.55 -10.11
C GLN A 345 -55.22 4.43 -11.13
N ALA A 346 -56.02 4.74 -12.16
CA ALA A 346 -56.31 3.78 -13.23
C ALA A 346 -55.07 3.43 -14.07
N ILE A 347 -54.22 4.41 -14.39
CA ILE A 347 -52.92 4.20 -15.05
C ILE A 347 -52.04 3.30 -14.18
N CYS A 348 -51.83 3.65 -12.91
CA CYS A 348 -51.00 2.88 -11.99
C CYS A 348 -51.47 1.42 -11.82
N ARG A 349 -52.79 1.19 -11.77
CA ARG A 349 -53.38 -0.16 -11.76
C ARG A 349 -53.06 -0.96 -13.03
N ARG A 350 -53.13 -0.34 -14.21
CA ARG A 350 -52.80 -0.98 -15.50
C ARG A 350 -51.32 -1.30 -15.64
N LEU A 351 -50.46 -0.54 -14.96
CA LEU A 351 -49.02 -0.76 -14.89
C LEU A 351 -48.63 -1.72 -13.75
N ASP A 352 -49.59 -2.47 -13.19
CA ASP A 352 -49.42 -3.44 -12.10
C ASP A 352 -48.73 -2.88 -10.84
N GLY A 353 -48.76 -1.56 -10.63
CA GLY A 353 -48.05 -0.91 -9.54
C GLY A 353 -46.51 -1.06 -9.64
N LEU A 354 -45.95 -1.26 -10.84
CA LEU A 354 -44.51 -1.38 -11.08
C LEU A 354 -43.86 0.03 -11.13
N PRO A 355 -42.96 0.38 -10.19
CA PRO A 355 -42.35 1.70 -10.12
C PRO A 355 -41.74 2.19 -11.44
N LEU A 356 -40.92 1.36 -12.10
CA LEU A 356 -40.27 1.77 -13.36
C LEU A 356 -41.30 2.03 -14.48
N ALA A 357 -42.37 1.23 -14.55
CA ALA A 357 -43.42 1.45 -15.54
C ALA A 357 -44.19 2.76 -15.27
N ILE A 358 -44.44 3.05 -14.00
CA ILE A 358 -45.06 4.31 -13.55
C ILE A 358 -44.17 5.50 -13.89
N GLU A 359 -42.86 5.42 -13.62
CA GLU A 359 -41.89 6.47 -13.96
C GLU A 359 -41.84 6.72 -15.47
N LEU A 360 -41.79 5.66 -16.28
CA LEU A 360 -41.83 5.76 -17.74
C LEU A 360 -43.13 6.44 -18.21
N ALA A 361 -44.29 6.11 -17.63
CA ALA A 361 -45.56 6.75 -17.97
C ALA A 361 -45.61 8.23 -17.52
N ALA A 362 -45.14 8.54 -16.31
CA ALA A 362 -45.11 9.89 -15.76
C ALA A 362 -44.23 10.84 -16.61
N ALA A 363 -43.13 10.34 -17.17
CA ALA A 363 -42.26 11.12 -18.05
C ALA A 363 -42.94 11.61 -19.35
N TRP A 364 -44.09 11.03 -19.73
CA TRP A 364 -44.89 11.46 -20.88
C TRP A 364 -45.88 12.58 -20.57
N THR A 365 -46.08 12.93 -19.30
CA THR A 365 -47.04 13.96 -18.87
C THR A 365 -46.71 15.38 -19.32
N ARG A 366 -45.49 15.60 -19.82
CA ARG A 366 -45.05 16.83 -20.51
C ARG A 366 -45.71 17.02 -21.88
N VAL A 367 -46.10 15.94 -22.55
CA VAL A 367 -46.61 15.95 -23.94
C VAL A 367 -48.03 15.39 -24.03
N LEU A 368 -48.42 14.52 -23.10
CA LEU A 368 -49.73 13.86 -23.05
C LEU A 368 -50.43 14.18 -21.72
N THR A 369 -51.76 14.30 -21.75
CA THR A 369 -52.55 14.33 -20.50
C THR A 369 -52.64 12.92 -19.90
N PRO A 370 -52.89 12.77 -18.58
CA PRO A 370 -53.08 11.45 -17.95
C PRO A 370 -54.17 10.64 -18.67
N SER A 371 -55.29 11.27 -19.06
CA SER A 371 -56.35 10.62 -19.83
C SER A 371 -55.87 10.09 -21.19
N ALA A 372 -55.00 10.82 -21.89
CA ALA A 372 -54.41 10.37 -23.14
C ALA A 372 -53.39 9.22 -22.94
N ILE A 373 -52.62 9.24 -21.85
CA ILE A 373 -51.73 8.15 -21.45
C ILE A 373 -52.55 6.88 -21.18
N ALA A 374 -53.62 7.00 -20.39
CA ALA A 374 -54.51 5.90 -20.05
C ALA A 374 -55.09 5.22 -21.32
N ALA A 375 -55.61 6.00 -22.27
CA ALA A 375 -56.18 5.47 -23.51
C ALA A 375 -55.14 4.73 -24.38
N ARG A 376 -53.93 5.28 -24.50
CA ARG A 376 -52.86 4.65 -25.33
C ARG A 376 -52.29 3.38 -24.71
N LEU A 377 -52.25 3.29 -23.38
CA LEU A 377 -51.86 2.05 -22.70
C LEU A 377 -52.90 0.94 -22.99
N ASP A 378 -54.20 1.25 -22.97
CA ASP A 378 -55.26 0.26 -23.25
C ASP A 378 -55.10 -0.43 -24.61
N ASP A 379 -54.76 0.33 -25.64
CA ASP A 379 -54.59 -0.20 -27.00
C ASP A 379 -53.38 -1.16 -27.09
N ARG A 380 -52.28 -0.84 -26.42
CA ARG A 380 -51.05 -1.67 -26.46
C ARG A 380 -51.16 -2.93 -25.62
N PHE A 381 -51.74 -2.83 -24.42
CA PHE A 381 -51.94 -4.00 -23.58
C PHE A 381 -52.94 -4.99 -24.20
N ARG A 382 -53.95 -4.52 -24.95
CA ARG A 382 -54.87 -5.39 -25.72
C ARG A 382 -54.15 -6.23 -26.78
N LEU A 383 -53.13 -5.70 -27.43
CA LEU A 383 -52.35 -6.44 -28.46
C LEU A 383 -51.49 -7.57 -27.88
N LEU A 384 -51.17 -7.55 -26.59
CA LEU A 384 -50.28 -8.51 -25.91
C LEU A 384 -51.02 -9.67 -25.19
N VAL A 385 -52.35 -9.62 -25.11
CA VAL A 385 -53.20 -10.55 -24.30
C VAL A 385 -53.39 -11.95 -24.94
N GLY A 386 -52.72 -12.25 -26.06
CA GLY A 386 -52.90 -13.50 -26.82
C GLY A 386 -52.16 -14.77 -26.36
N GLY A 387 -51.42 -14.77 -25.23
CA GLY A 387 -50.58 -15.93 -24.80
C GLY A 387 -50.93 -16.54 -23.44
N PRO A 388 -50.55 -17.81 -23.14
CA PRO A 388 -50.98 -18.55 -21.93
C PRO A 388 -50.60 -17.85 -20.62
N ARG A 389 -51.43 -18.00 -19.58
CA ARG A 389 -51.32 -17.30 -18.29
C ARG A 389 -50.56 -18.13 -17.26
N GLY A 390 -49.46 -17.59 -16.73
CA GLY A 390 -48.69 -18.12 -15.60
C GLY A 390 -47.36 -17.39 -15.43
N VAL A 391 -47.03 -16.98 -14.20
CA VAL A 391 -45.77 -16.38 -13.67
C VAL A 391 -45.16 -15.16 -14.41
N ASP A 392 -45.50 -14.89 -15.68
CA ASP A 392 -44.87 -13.87 -16.54
C ASP A 392 -45.67 -12.57 -16.74
N ASP A 393 -46.80 -12.36 -16.05
CA ASP A 393 -47.69 -11.21 -16.29
C ASP A 393 -46.97 -9.87 -16.06
N ARG A 394 -46.21 -9.72 -14.97
CA ARG A 394 -45.50 -8.47 -14.63
C ARG A 394 -44.26 -8.21 -15.48
N HIS A 395 -43.55 -9.25 -15.90
CA HIS A 395 -42.43 -9.12 -16.85
C HIS A 395 -42.93 -8.68 -18.23
N ARG A 396 -44.07 -9.24 -18.67
CA ARG A 396 -44.77 -8.76 -19.86
C ARG A 396 -45.21 -7.31 -19.69
N THR A 397 -45.71 -6.90 -18.54
CA THR A 397 -46.07 -5.50 -18.27
C THR A 397 -44.88 -4.55 -18.37
N LEU A 398 -43.72 -4.89 -17.80
CA LEU A 398 -42.52 -4.06 -17.95
C LEU A 398 -42.02 -4.01 -19.39
N ALA A 399 -41.88 -5.17 -20.06
CA ALA A 399 -41.45 -5.23 -21.45
C ALA A 399 -42.40 -4.43 -22.36
N ALA A 400 -43.71 -4.53 -22.12
CA ALA A 400 -44.73 -3.75 -22.80
C ALA A 400 -44.60 -2.24 -22.54
N SER A 401 -44.28 -1.86 -21.30
CA SER A 401 -44.10 -0.46 -20.91
C SER A 401 -42.83 0.14 -21.53
N ILE A 402 -41.73 -0.62 -21.58
CA ILE A 402 -40.50 -0.21 -22.26
C ILE A 402 -40.75 -0.09 -23.76
N ALA A 403 -41.37 -1.10 -24.39
CA ALA A 403 -41.71 -1.07 -25.81
C ALA A 403 -42.68 0.08 -26.14
N TRP A 404 -43.66 0.37 -25.29
CA TRP A 404 -44.55 1.52 -25.44
C TRP A 404 -43.81 2.86 -25.33
N SER A 405 -42.96 3.01 -24.32
CA SER A 405 -42.16 4.24 -24.15
C SER A 405 -41.22 4.44 -25.34
N HIS A 406 -40.63 3.36 -25.85
CA HIS A 406 -39.81 3.35 -27.06
C HIS A 406 -40.61 3.73 -28.31
N ASP A 407 -41.79 3.15 -28.54
CA ASP A 407 -42.65 3.45 -29.70
C ASP A 407 -43.13 4.90 -29.75
N LEU A 408 -43.16 5.60 -28.62
CA LEU A 408 -43.50 7.01 -28.53
C LEU A 408 -42.33 7.95 -28.85
N LEU A 409 -41.10 7.43 -28.93
CA LEU A 409 -39.92 8.21 -29.33
C LEU A 409 -39.95 8.52 -30.83
N ALA A 410 -39.29 9.62 -31.21
CA ALA A 410 -38.96 9.85 -32.60
C ALA A 410 -38.01 8.75 -33.10
N ALA A 411 -38.06 8.40 -34.39
CA ALA A 411 -37.24 7.34 -34.97
C ALA A 411 -35.72 7.55 -34.74
N SER A 412 -35.26 8.80 -34.66
CA SER A 412 -33.87 9.14 -34.33
C SER A 412 -33.51 8.78 -32.89
N ASP A 413 -34.42 8.99 -31.94
CA ASP A 413 -34.21 8.73 -30.51
C ASP A 413 -34.32 7.23 -30.21
N GLN A 414 -35.17 6.50 -30.95
CA GLN A 414 -35.22 5.03 -30.96
C GLN A 414 -33.88 4.43 -31.39
N ALA A 415 -33.37 4.90 -32.54
CA ALA A 415 -32.08 4.47 -33.05
C ALA A 415 -30.96 4.75 -32.04
N LEU A 416 -30.91 5.96 -31.47
CA LEU A 416 -29.92 6.31 -30.46
C LEU A 416 -30.02 5.43 -29.21
N LEU A 417 -31.22 5.16 -28.70
CA LEU A 417 -31.41 4.27 -27.54
C LEU A 417 -30.81 2.88 -27.81
N HIS A 418 -31.06 2.31 -28.98
CA HIS A 418 -30.49 1.04 -29.41
C HIS A 418 -28.97 1.11 -29.50
N GLU A 419 -28.43 2.17 -30.08
CA GLU A 419 -26.99 2.36 -30.26
C GLU A 419 -26.25 2.49 -28.93
N LEU A 420 -26.82 3.21 -27.97
CA LEU A 420 -26.26 3.37 -26.61
C LEU A 420 -26.16 2.04 -25.83
N SER A 421 -26.90 1.00 -26.23
CA SER A 421 -26.82 -0.32 -25.59
C SER A 421 -25.48 -1.04 -25.76
N VAL A 422 -24.61 -0.54 -26.64
CA VAL A 422 -23.24 -1.06 -26.84
C VAL A 422 -22.34 -0.85 -25.61
N PHE A 423 -22.61 0.20 -24.81
CA PHE A 423 -21.87 0.47 -23.59
C PHE A 423 -22.31 -0.51 -22.49
N SER A 424 -21.34 -1.22 -21.92
CA SER A 424 -21.60 -2.24 -20.88
C SER A 424 -21.73 -1.61 -19.48
N GLY A 425 -21.14 -0.43 -19.29
CA GLY A 425 -21.28 0.39 -18.08
C GLY A 425 -21.86 1.78 -18.38
N GLY A 426 -21.54 2.75 -17.51
CA GLY A 426 -21.77 4.16 -17.83
C GLY A 426 -20.87 4.65 -18.98
N PHE A 427 -21.17 5.80 -19.55
CA PHE A 427 -20.43 6.40 -20.67
C PHE A 427 -20.45 7.93 -20.57
N THR A 428 -19.49 8.58 -21.22
CA THR A 428 -19.43 10.05 -21.34
C THR A 428 -20.14 10.53 -22.61
N ALA A 429 -20.45 11.83 -22.68
CA ALA A 429 -20.98 12.44 -23.91
C ALA A 429 -20.00 12.26 -25.09
N GLU A 430 -18.70 12.36 -24.83
CA GLU A 430 -17.64 12.18 -25.83
C GLU A 430 -17.64 10.74 -26.38
N ALA A 431 -17.69 9.74 -25.50
CA ALA A 431 -17.75 8.33 -25.91
C ALA A 431 -19.00 8.06 -26.75
N ALA A 432 -20.16 8.57 -26.32
CA ALA A 432 -21.41 8.40 -27.06
C ALA A 432 -21.36 9.07 -28.44
N ALA A 433 -20.81 10.28 -28.55
CA ALA A 433 -20.66 10.96 -29.83
C ALA A 433 -19.74 10.20 -30.80
N ALA A 434 -18.61 9.69 -30.31
CA ALA A 434 -17.67 8.92 -31.12
C ALA A 434 -18.24 7.58 -31.62
N VAL A 435 -19.05 6.91 -30.80
CA VAL A 435 -19.57 5.57 -31.09
C VAL A 435 -20.91 5.60 -31.82
N CYS A 436 -21.83 6.49 -31.45
CA CYS A 436 -23.17 6.58 -32.04
C CYS A 436 -23.20 7.54 -33.25
N GLY A 437 -22.54 8.70 -33.14
CA GLY A 437 -22.45 9.74 -34.18
C GLY A 437 -22.68 11.15 -33.63
N ASP A 438 -22.68 12.15 -34.52
CA ASP A 438 -22.89 13.57 -34.18
C ASP A 438 -24.34 13.86 -33.72
N ASP A 439 -24.54 14.94 -32.96
CA ASP A 439 -25.83 15.37 -32.33
C ASP A 439 -26.40 14.41 -31.24
N THR A 440 -25.56 13.52 -30.72
CA THR A 440 -25.94 12.54 -29.68
C THR A 440 -26.34 13.18 -28.35
N LEU A 441 -25.74 14.32 -27.95
CA LEU A 441 -26.03 14.95 -26.65
C LEU A 441 -27.48 15.45 -26.54
N ALA A 442 -28.02 16.02 -27.62
CA ALA A 442 -29.42 16.46 -27.66
C ALA A 442 -30.37 15.26 -27.54
N GLY A 443 -30.04 14.15 -28.21
CA GLY A 443 -30.75 12.89 -28.08
C GLY A 443 -30.68 12.28 -26.68
N ILE A 444 -29.49 12.27 -26.05
CA ILE A 444 -29.32 11.84 -24.66
C ILE A 444 -30.18 12.68 -23.72
N THR A 445 -30.21 13.99 -23.90
CA THR A 445 -31.06 14.89 -23.09
C THR A 445 -32.54 14.53 -23.24
N ARG A 446 -33.00 14.27 -24.47
CA ARG A 446 -34.37 13.80 -24.71
C ARG A 446 -34.63 12.43 -24.06
N LEU A 447 -33.67 11.51 -24.08
CA LEU A 447 -33.80 10.21 -23.43
C LEU A 447 -33.79 10.30 -21.89
N ILE A 448 -33.06 11.26 -21.32
CA ILE A 448 -33.10 11.60 -19.88
C ILE A 448 -34.49 12.12 -19.51
N ASP A 449 -35.04 13.05 -20.29
CA ASP A 449 -36.40 13.57 -20.11
C ASP A 449 -37.46 12.47 -20.16
N LYS A 450 -37.16 11.32 -20.78
CA LYS A 450 -38.01 10.13 -20.87
C LYS A 450 -37.65 9.02 -19.88
N SER A 451 -36.73 9.28 -18.95
CA SER A 451 -36.24 8.31 -17.95
C SER A 451 -35.67 7.02 -18.56
N LEU A 452 -35.20 7.09 -19.81
CA LEU A 452 -34.56 5.97 -20.50
C LEU A 452 -33.04 5.96 -20.28
N VAL A 453 -32.46 7.12 -19.99
CA VAL A 453 -31.05 7.32 -19.61
C VAL A 453 -30.98 8.03 -18.25
N VAL A 454 -30.01 7.66 -17.42
CA VAL A 454 -29.79 8.22 -16.08
C VAL A 454 -28.42 8.92 -16.03
N VAL A 455 -28.33 10.02 -15.28
CA VAL A 455 -27.07 10.75 -15.02
C VAL A 455 -26.42 10.24 -13.73
N GLU A 456 -25.12 9.91 -13.78
CA GLU A 456 -24.32 9.49 -12.62
C GLU A 456 -23.58 10.69 -12.02
N THR A 457 -23.80 10.99 -10.74
CA THR A 457 -23.36 12.27 -10.12
C THR A 457 -22.10 12.20 -9.28
N ARG A 458 -21.42 11.05 -9.22
CA ARG A 458 -20.10 10.95 -8.54
C ARG A 458 -18.97 11.63 -9.32
N THR A 459 -19.17 11.77 -10.63
CA THR A 459 -18.31 12.46 -11.59
C THR A 459 -19.25 13.19 -12.53
N ALA A 460 -19.23 14.52 -12.58
CA ALA A 460 -20.34 15.34 -13.10
C ALA A 460 -20.64 15.23 -14.62
N GLU A 461 -20.23 14.17 -15.33
CA GLU A 461 -20.33 14.06 -16.80
C GLU A 461 -20.59 12.62 -17.33
N ARG A 462 -21.24 11.74 -16.54
CA ARG A 462 -21.52 10.35 -16.97
C ARG A 462 -23.01 10.03 -17.08
N PHE A 463 -23.34 9.18 -18.05
CA PHE A 463 -24.68 8.68 -18.34
C PHE A 463 -24.69 7.15 -18.26
N ARG A 464 -25.84 6.55 -17.97
CA ARG A 464 -26.02 5.10 -17.97
C ARG A 464 -27.43 4.71 -18.38
N LEU A 465 -27.56 3.58 -19.08
CA LEU A 465 -28.84 2.91 -19.32
C LEU A 465 -29.17 2.00 -18.14
N LEU A 466 -30.43 2.00 -17.68
CA LEU A 466 -30.89 1.00 -16.71
C LEU A 466 -30.81 -0.40 -17.32
N ASP A 467 -30.43 -1.42 -16.54
CA ASP A 467 -30.12 -2.75 -17.06
C ASP A 467 -31.26 -3.35 -17.91
N SER A 468 -32.51 -3.21 -17.47
CA SER A 468 -33.68 -3.68 -18.22
C SER A 468 -33.89 -2.95 -19.55
N ILE A 469 -33.52 -1.66 -19.62
CA ILE A 469 -33.61 -0.84 -20.83
C ILE A 469 -32.46 -1.19 -21.78
N ARG A 470 -31.24 -1.36 -21.25
CA ARG A 470 -30.06 -1.82 -22.01
C ARG A 470 -30.31 -3.18 -22.63
N GLU A 471 -30.84 -4.14 -21.86
CA GLU A 471 -31.15 -5.49 -22.34
C GLU A 471 -32.16 -5.47 -23.49
N TYR A 472 -33.24 -4.69 -23.36
CA TYR A 472 -34.21 -4.48 -24.43
C TYR A 472 -33.57 -3.85 -25.67
N ALA A 473 -32.90 -2.72 -25.49
CA ALA A 473 -32.27 -1.96 -26.56
C ALA A 473 -31.19 -2.76 -27.31
N SER A 474 -30.43 -3.60 -26.59
CA SER A 474 -29.43 -4.49 -27.20
C SER A 474 -30.06 -5.60 -28.03
N ARG A 475 -31.22 -6.14 -27.65
CA ARG A 475 -31.93 -7.15 -28.45
C ARG A 475 -32.46 -6.55 -29.75
N GLU A 476 -33.05 -5.36 -29.66
CA GLU A 476 -33.53 -4.63 -30.83
C GLU A 476 -32.37 -4.24 -31.77
N LEU A 477 -31.22 -3.81 -31.22
CA LEU A 477 -30.03 -3.51 -32.01
C LEU A 477 -29.50 -4.75 -32.76
N GLN A 478 -29.52 -5.91 -32.12
CA GLN A 478 -29.15 -7.19 -32.74
C GLN A 478 -30.12 -7.59 -33.84
N ALA A 479 -31.43 -7.49 -33.59
CA ALA A 479 -32.48 -7.78 -34.58
C ALA A 479 -32.37 -6.87 -35.81
N ALA A 480 -31.96 -5.62 -35.63
CA ALA A 480 -31.72 -4.66 -36.71
C ALA A 480 -30.43 -4.90 -37.51
N GLY A 481 -29.57 -5.86 -37.10
CA GLY A 481 -28.33 -6.20 -37.82
C GLY A 481 -27.23 -5.14 -37.78
N ARG A 482 -27.36 -4.09 -36.96
CA ARG A 482 -26.41 -2.96 -36.88
C ARG A 482 -25.36 -3.09 -35.76
N SER A 483 -25.43 -4.16 -34.95
CA SER A 483 -24.60 -4.33 -33.75
C SER A 483 -23.09 -4.41 -34.01
N ALA A 484 -22.64 -5.02 -35.12
CA ALA A 484 -21.21 -5.26 -35.36
C ALA A 484 -20.44 -3.95 -35.60
N ALA A 485 -20.93 -3.09 -36.51
CA ALA A 485 -20.28 -1.83 -36.85
C ALA A 485 -20.18 -0.87 -35.65
N LEU A 486 -21.18 -0.86 -34.75
CA LEU A 486 -21.14 -0.09 -33.51
C LEU A 486 -20.10 -0.62 -32.52
N ARG A 487 -19.99 -1.93 -32.37
CA ARG A 487 -18.97 -2.55 -31.51
C ARG A 487 -17.56 -2.33 -32.04
N ASP A 488 -17.38 -2.26 -33.36
CA ASP A 488 -16.13 -1.84 -33.97
C ASP A 488 -15.79 -0.39 -33.63
N ARG A 489 -16.73 0.57 -33.78
CA ARG A 489 -16.51 1.97 -33.36
C ARG A 489 -16.22 2.09 -31.87
N HIS A 490 -16.90 1.30 -31.05
CA HIS A 490 -16.67 1.22 -29.61
C HIS A 490 -15.24 0.72 -29.31
N LEU A 491 -14.79 -0.36 -29.95
CA LEU A 491 -13.42 -0.84 -29.83
C LEU A 491 -12.40 0.22 -30.27
N ASP A 492 -12.62 0.88 -31.41
CA ASP A 492 -11.73 1.92 -31.92
C ASP A 492 -11.63 3.10 -30.95
N PHE A 493 -12.76 3.54 -30.37
CA PHE A 493 -12.79 4.59 -29.36
C PHE A 493 -11.97 4.21 -28.12
N TYR A 494 -12.19 3.00 -27.56
CA TYR A 494 -11.50 2.61 -26.33
C TYR A 494 -10.01 2.27 -26.53
N VAL A 495 -9.60 1.86 -27.73
CA VAL A 495 -8.19 1.81 -28.13
C VAL A 495 -7.60 3.23 -28.07
N ALA A 496 -8.23 4.19 -28.75
CA ALA A 496 -7.76 5.57 -28.77
C ALA A 496 -7.77 6.24 -27.39
N PHE A 497 -8.77 5.94 -26.56
CA PHE A 497 -8.86 6.41 -25.18
C PHE A 497 -7.72 5.89 -24.31
N ALA A 498 -7.44 4.57 -24.36
CA ALA A 498 -6.35 3.99 -23.57
C ALA A 498 -4.98 4.54 -24.00
N GLU A 499 -4.77 4.74 -25.31
CA GLU A 499 -3.54 5.31 -25.85
C GLU A 499 -3.40 6.81 -25.54
N SER A 500 -4.49 7.60 -25.59
CA SER A 500 -4.47 9.02 -25.26
C SER A 500 -4.32 9.29 -23.75
N ALA A 501 -4.70 8.32 -22.91
CA ALA A 501 -4.45 8.36 -21.48
C ALA A 501 -2.99 8.05 -21.11
N ALA A 502 -2.21 7.41 -21.99
CA ALA A 502 -0.83 6.99 -21.70
C ALA A 502 0.09 8.11 -21.16
N PRO A 503 0.04 9.37 -21.65
CA PRO A 503 0.84 10.46 -21.08
C PRO A 503 0.51 10.80 -19.62
N TRP A 504 -0.72 10.54 -19.15
CA TRP A 504 -1.08 10.75 -17.75
C TRP A 504 -0.43 9.71 -16.84
N LEU A 505 -0.17 8.48 -17.32
CA LEU A 505 0.53 7.47 -16.53
C LEU A 505 1.89 7.98 -16.01
N GLU A 506 2.54 8.84 -16.78
CA GLU A 506 3.86 9.40 -16.44
C GLU A 506 3.77 10.71 -15.64
N ARG A 507 2.71 11.50 -15.82
CA ARG A 507 2.57 12.86 -15.25
C ARG A 507 1.65 12.93 -14.02
N ASP A 508 0.58 12.14 -14.02
CA ASP A 508 -0.44 12.06 -12.97
C ASP A 508 -1.09 10.66 -12.99
N GLN A 509 -0.38 9.71 -12.39
CA GLN A 509 -0.79 8.30 -12.37
C GLN A 509 -2.13 8.10 -11.65
N ASP A 510 -2.48 8.96 -10.69
CA ASP A 510 -3.75 8.90 -9.98
C ASP A 510 -4.91 9.26 -10.91
N ARG A 511 -4.80 10.36 -11.67
CA ARG A 511 -5.78 10.72 -12.70
C ARG A 511 -5.93 9.61 -13.73
N TRP A 512 -4.80 9.09 -14.23
CA TRP A 512 -4.80 7.98 -15.19
C TRP A 512 -5.55 6.75 -14.66
N ARG A 513 -5.26 6.33 -13.43
CA ARG A 513 -5.89 5.15 -12.80
C ARG A 513 -7.38 5.37 -12.60
N VAL A 514 -7.80 6.55 -12.13
CA VAL A 514 -9.22 6.90 -11.93
C VAL A 514 -9.98 6.88 -13.27
N ALA A 515 -9.38 7.44 -14.33
CA ALA A 515 -10.00 7.47 -15.65
C ALA A 515 -10.22 6.06 -16.23
N LEU A 516 -9.20 5.18 -16.18
CA LEU A 516 -9.33 3.81 -16.68
C LEU A 516 -10.25 2.94 -15.81
N LEU A 517 -10.22 3.11 -14.48
CA LEU A 517 -11.14 2.39 -13.59
C LEU A 517 -12.60 2.72 -13.89
N ALA A 518 -12.90 3.97 -14.23
CA ALA A 518 -14.26 4.39 -14.59
C ALA A 518 -14.76 3.76 -15.91
N GLU A 519 -13.83 3.35 -16.79
CA GLU A 519 -14.15 2.72 -18.09
C GLU A 519 -13.89 1.21 -18.12
N HIS A 520 -13.56 0.58 -16.99
CA HIS A 520 -13.10 -0.81 -16.95
C HIS A 520 -14.07 -1.78 -17.62
N ASP A 521 -15.39 -1.63 -17.39
CA ASP A 521 -16.42 -2.46 -18.03
C ASP A 521 -16.44 -2.29 -19.56
N ASN A 522 -16.28 -1.06 -20.04
CA ASN A 522 -16.25 -0.79 -21.48
C ASN A 522 -14.92 -1.27 -22.12
N LEU A 523 -13.79 -1.12 -21.43
CA LEU A 523 -12.49 -1.63 -21.86
C LEU A 523 -12.51 -3.17 -22.01
N ARG A 524 -13.12 -3.87 -21.05
CA ARG A 524 -13.31 -5.32 -21.11
C ARG A 524 -14.21 -5.72 -22.28
N ALA A 525 -15.37 -5.07 -22.43
CA ALA A 525 -16.30 -5.34 -23.53
C ALA A 525 -15.63 -5.14 -24.90
N ALA A 526 -14.79 -4.11 -25.03
CA ALA A 526 -13.99 -3.86 -26.23
C ALA A 526 -12.97 -4.99 -26.49
N LEU A 527 -12.23 -5.43 -25.47
CA LEU A 527 -11.29 -6.55 -25.59
C LEU A 527 -11.99 -7.85 -26.01
N GLU A 528 -13.12 -8.19 -25.39
CA GLU A 528 -13.87 -9.41 -25.74
C GLU A 528 -14.39 -9.36 -27.18
N TRP A 529 -14.95 -8.23 -27.61
CA TRP A 529 -15.36 -8.06 -29.00
C TRP A 529 -14.17 -8.18 -29.96
N GLY A 530 -13.06 -7.53 -29.65
CA GLY A 530 -11.88 -7.50 -30.52
C GLY A 530 -11.19 -8.85 -30.64
N PHE A 531 -11.17 -9.67 -29.59
CA PHE A 531 -10.61 -11.03 -29.66
C PHE A 531 -11.57 -12.06 -30.28
N ALA A 532 -12.87 -11.78 -30.32
CA ALA A 532 -13.83 -12.58 -31.07
C ALA A 532 -13.78 -12.29 -32.59
N ALA A 533 -13.19 -11.16 -32.99
CA ALA A 533 -13.05 -10.77 -34.40
C ALA A 533 -11.90 -11.53 -35.10
N PRO A 534 -11.96 -11.74 -36.43
CA PRO A 534 -10.90 -12.42 -37.19
C PRO A 534 -9.53 -11.73 -37.16
N ASP A 535 -9.51 -10.40 -37.05
CA ASP A 535 -8.28 -9.60 -36.90
C ASP A 535 -8.15 -9.05 -35.47
N PRO A 536 -7.34 -9.69 -34.61
CA PRO A 536 -7.18 -9.30 -33.23
C PRO A 536 -6.23 -8.10 -33.04
N GLY A 537 -5.74 -7.45 -34.11
CA GLY A 537 -4.74 -6.38 -34.02
C GLY A 537 -5.14 -5.21 -33.10
N ARG A 538 -6.40 -4.78 -33.16
CA ARG A 538 -6.95 -3.74 -32.28
C ARG A 538 -7.02 -4.17 -30.81
N ALA A 539 -7.45 -5.41 -30.56
CA ALA A 539 -7.49 -5.98 -29.21
C ALA A 539 -6.09 -6.14 -28.62
N ARG A 540 -5.10 -6.55 -29.43
CA ARG A 540 -3.69 -6.65 -29.03
C ARG A 540 -3.12 -5.30 -28.61
N ARG A 541 -3.42 -4.21 -29.36
CA ARG A 541 -3.03 -2.84 -28.98
C ARG A 541 -3.64 -2.41 -27.65
N LEU A 542 -4.95 -2.63 -27.49
CA LEU A 542 -5.65 -2.32 -26.25
C LEU A 542 -5.06 -3.09 -25.06
N ALA A 543 -4.80 -4.40 -25.23
CA ALA A 543 -4.20 -5.22 -24.17
C ALA A 543 -2.80 -4.73 -23.77
N ALA A 544 -1.96 -4.33 -24.73
CA ALA A 544 -0.64 -3.75 -24.44
C ALA A 544 -0.74 -2.44 -23.63
N ALA A 545 -1.69 -1.56 -23.99
CA ALA A 545 -1.92 -0.29 -23.29
C ALA A 545 -2.40 -0.49 -21.84
N LEU A 546 -3.10 -1.59 -21.55
CA LEU A 546 -3.69 -1.88 -20.24
C LEU A 546 -2.79 -2.71 -19.30
N ALA A 547 -1.62 -3.17 -19.75
CA ALA A 547 -0.71 -3.98 -18.92
C ALA A 547 -0.36 -3.33 -17.56
N ARG A 548 -0.03 -2.04 -17.57
CA ARG A 548 0.24 -1.26 -16.34
C ARG A 548 -1.00 -1.08 -15.48
N PHE A 549 -2.19 -1.01 -16.09
CA PHE A 549 -3.45 -0.81 -15.38
C PHE A 549 -3.78 -2.05 -14.55
N TRP A 550 -3.68 -3.23 -15.14
CA TRP A 550 -3.90 -4.49 -14.44
C TRP A 550 -2.90 -4.71 -13.30
N PHE A 551 -1.63 -4.32 -13.50
CA PHE A 551 -0.60 -4.38 -12.46
C PHE A 551 -0.93 -3.49 -11.25
N LEU A 552 -1.32 -2.23 -11.51
CA LEU A 552 -1.54 -1.22 -10.46
C LEU A 552 -2.91 -1.30 -9.79
N THR A 553 -3.86 -2.05 -10.36
CA THR A 553 -5.24 -2.17 -9.84
C THR A 553 -5.57 -3.58 -9.34
N THR A 554 -4.56 -4.46 -9.20
CA THR A 554 -4.69 -5.86 -8.72
C THR A 554 -5.50 -6.81 -9.62
N HIS A 555 -5.84 -6.40 -10.85
CA HIS A 555 -6.52 -7.21 -11.87
C HIS A 555 -5.55 -8.11 -12.66
N VAL A 556 -4.57 -8.70 -11.97
CA VAL A 556 -3.46 -9.44 -12.60
C VAL A 556 -3.93 -10.66 -13.39
N ARG A 557 -4.89 -11.43 -12.88
CA ARG A 557 -5.45 -12.61 -13.57
C ARG A 557 -6.12 -12.23 -14.89
N GLU A 558 -7.06 -11.29 -14.83
CA GLU A 558 -7.75 -10.75 -16.02
C GLU A 558 -6.73 -10.23 -17.05
N GLY A 559 -5.76 -9.44 -16.60
CA GLY A 559 -4.71 -8.94 -17.48
C GLY A 559 -3.86 -10.05 -18.09
N ARG A 560 -3.58 -11.13 -17.35
CA ARG A 560 -2.88 -12.29 -17.89
C ARG A 560 -3.69 -13.03 -18.94
N ASP A 561 -4.97 -13.26 -18.70
CA ASP A 561 -5.82 -13.96 -19.66
C ASP A 561 -5.89 -13.20 -21.01
N PHE A 562 -6.04 -11.87 -20.96
CA PHE A 562 -6.05 -11.05 -22.17
C PHE A 562 -4.67 -10.94 -22.85
N LEU A 563 -3.58 -10.80 -22.08
CA LEU A 563 -2.23 -10.75 -22.66
C LEU A 563 -1.82 -12.10 -23.27
N ASP A 564 -2.19 -13.22 -22.65
CA ASP A 564 -1.90 -14.55 -23.18
C ASP A 564 -2.70 -14.82 -24.46
N ARG A 565 -3.99 -14.41 -24.52
CA ARG A 565 -4.79 -14.38 -25.78
C ARG A 565 -4.12 -13.51 -26.84
N ALA A 566 -3.63 -12.32 -26.47
CA ALA A 566 -2.93 -11.40 -27.38
C ALA A 566 -1.64 -11.99 -27.96
N LEU A 567 -0.88 -12.70 -27.14
CA LEU A 567 0.37 -13.37 -27.53
C LEU A 567 0.10 -14.60 -28.41
N ALA A 568 -0.91 -15.40 -28.06
CA ALA A 568 -1.31 -16.60 -28.80
C ALA A 568 -1.92 -16.27 -30.18
N ALA A 569 -2.53 -15.10 -30.34
CA ALA A 569 -3.07 -14.64 -31.61
C ALA A 569 -1.99 -14.41 -32.68
N ALA A 570 -0.75 -14.12 -32.29
CA ALA A 570 0.37 -13.93 -33.23
C ALA A 570 1.72 -14.31 -32.58
N PRO A 571 2.00 -15.62 -32.39
CA PRO A 571 3.17 -16.09 -31.65
C PRO A 571 4.50 -15.78 -32.35
N GLU A 572 4.48 -15.68 -33.68
CA GLU A 572 5.66 -15.37 -34.51
C GLU A 572 5.86 -13.88 -34.80
N ASP A 573 4.99 -13.01 -34.28
CA ASP A 573 5.17 -11.57 -34.39
C ASP A 573 6.47 -11.14 -33.67
N ARG A 574 7.21 -10.21 -34.27
CA ARG A 574 8.47 -9.65 -33.74
C ARG A 574 8.47 -8.12 -33.81
N THR A 575 7.29 -7.50 -33.69
CA THR A 575 7.11 -6.05 -33.64
C THR A 575 7.27 -5.48 -32.22
N THR A 576 7.40 -4.15 -32.11
CA THR A 576 7.31 -3.39 -30.84
C THR A 576 6.06 -3.72 -30.04
N LEU A 577 4.93 -3.99 -30.71
CA LEU A 577 3.70 -4.40 -30.04
C LEU A 577 3.88 -5.75 -29.33
N GLN A 578 4.51 -6.73 -30.00
CA GLN A 578 4.79 -8.03 -29.39
C GLN A 578 5.75 -7.89 -28.20
N ALA A 579 6.80 -7.07 -28.32
CA ALA A 579 7.71 -6.78 -27.21
C ALA A 579 6.94 -6.17 -26.01
N SER A 580 6.05 -5.21 -26.28
CA SER A 580 5.24 -4.55 -25.24
C SER A 580 4.28 -5.53 -24.54
N LEU A 581 3.65 -6.43 -25.29
CA LEU A 581 2.79 -7.49 -24.73
C LEU A 581 3.60 -8.47 -23.85
N LEU A 582 4.78 -8.90 -24.30
CA LEU A 582 5.66 -9.79 -23.54
C LEU A 582 6.19 -9.12 -22.27
N SER A 583 6.65 -7.87 -22.34
CA SER A 583 7.09 -7.11 -21.16
C SER A 583 5.93 -6.87 -20.19
N GLY A 584 4.73 -6.56 -20.69
CA GLY A 584 3.52 -6.40 -19.88
C GLY A 584 3.10 -7.69 -19.19
N ALA A 585 3.16 -8.82 -19.90
CA ALA A 585 2.90 -10.14 -19.34
C ALA A 585 3.94 -10.49 -18.27
N GLY A 586 5.23 -10.24 -18.56
CA GLY A 586 6.32 -10.38 -17.61
C GLY A 586 6.14 -9.55 -16.34
N LEU A 587 5.70 -8.29 -16.48
CA LEU A 587 5.37 -7.40 -15.35
C LEU A 587 4.29 -8.01 -14.45
N LEU A 588 3.20 -8.51 -15.04
CA LEU A 588 2.14 -9.20 -14.29
C LEU A 588 2.61 -10.51 -13.64
N ALA A 589 3.64 -11.15 -14.20
CA ALA A 589 4.25 -12.35 -13.61
C ALA A 589 5.08 -12.08 -12.35
N ILE A 590 5.58 -10.85 -12.14
CA ILE A 590 6.38 -10.49 -10.95
C ILE A 590 5.55 -10.61 -9.67
N ALA A 591 4.23 -10.49 -9.77
CA ALA A 591 3.33 -10.62 -8.63
C ALA A 591 3.35 -12.02 -7.99
N GLY A 592 3.89 -13.04 -8.67
CA GLY A 592 4.21 -14.35 -8.08
C GLY A 592 5.65 -14.39 -7.58
N ALA A 593 5.89 -15.04 -6.43
CA ALA A 593 7.24 -15.19 -5.90
C ALA A 593 8.06 -16.15 -6.80
N LEU A 594 9.34 -15.79 -7.01
CA LEU A 594 10.28 -16.46 -7.93
C LEU A 594 9.74 -16.77 -9.33
N SER A 595 9.36 -15.73 -10.07
CA SER A 595 8.76 -15.95 -11.40
C SER A 595 9.81 -16.20 -12.49
N ALA A 596 10.21 -17.47 -12.64
CA ALA A 596 10.94 -17.92 -13.85
C ALA A 596 10.16 -17.58 -15.14
N ASP A 597 8.83 -17.49 -15.05
CA ASP A 597 7.98 -17.01 -16.14
C ASP A 597 8.21 -15.53 -16.46
N ALA A 598 8.35 -14.65 -15.44
CA ALA A 598 8.71 -13.24 -15.63
C ALA A 598 10.01 -13.11 -16.45
N CYS A 599 11.05 -13.84 -16.03
CA CYS A 599 12.35 -13.81 -16.71
C CYS A 599 12.24 -14.29 -18.15
N ARG A 600 11.59 -15.43 -18.38
CA ARG A 600 11.40 -15.99 -19.74
C ARG A 600 10.63 -15.05 -20.67
N LEU A 601 9.57 -14.40 -20.18
CA LEU A 601 8.80 -13.43 -20.96
C LEU A 601 9.63 -12.18 -21.26
N ALA A 602 10.36 -11.68 -20.27
CA ALA A 602 11.23 -10.51 -20.42
C ALA A 602 12.44 -10.78 -21.33
N GLU A 603 13.05 -11.96 -21.31
CA GLU A 603 14.12 -12.36 -22.24
C GLU A 603 13.63 -12.35 -23.69
N ARG A 604 12.43 -12.89 -23.94
CA ARG A 604 11.81 -12.87 -25.27
C ARG A 604 11.48 -11.44 -25.71
N ALA A 605 10.95 -10.62 -24.81
CA ALA A 605 10.68 -9.21 -25.09
C ALA A 605 11.96 -8.45 -25.43
N LEU A 606 13.01 -8.66 -24.64
CA LEU A 606 14.32 -8.02 -24.80
C LEU A 606 14.96 -8.41 -26.14
N ALA A 607 14.91 -9.68 -26.54
CA ALA A 607 15.45 -10.12 -27.83
C ALA A 607 14.78 -9.41 -29.04
N ILE A 608 13.47 -9.17 -28.97
CA ILE A 608 12.74 -8.41 -29.98
C ILE A 608 13.16 -6.93 -29.92
N ALA A 609 13.13 -6.32 -28.73
CA ALA A 609 13.46 -4.92 -28.53
C ALA A 609 14.91 -4.60 -28.95
N ASP A 610 15.84 -5.54 -28.73
CA ASP A 610 17.24 -5.42 -29.16
C ASP A 610 17.38 -5.36 -30.68
N THR A 611 16.61 -6.18 -31.40
CA THR A 611 16.60 -6.22 -32.87
C THR A 611 16.00 -4.94 -33.45
N LEU A 612 15.04 -4.32 -32.75
CA LEU A 612 14.30 -3.14 -33.22
C LEU A 612 14.86 -1.81 -32.72
N ASP A 613 15.88 -1.82 -31.86
CA ASP A 613 16.39 -0.62 -31.18
C ASP A 613 15.34 0.12 -30.34
N ASP A 614 14.48 -0.64 -29.67
CA ASP A 614 13.36 -0.14 -28.85
C ASP A 614 13.76 -0.01 -27.38
N ASP A 615 14.34 1.14 -27.04
CA ASP A 615 14.83 1.43 -25.69
C ASP A 615 13.73 1.40 -24.62
N ALA A 616 12.48 1.72 -24.96
CA ALA A 616 11.38 1.66 -24.00
C ALA A 616 11.14 0.21 -23.54
N ASN A 617 11.04 -0.72 -24.49
CA ASN A 617 10.86 -2.14 -24.16
C ASN A 617 12.14 -2.80 -23.63
N ARG A 618 13.34 -2.36 -24.02
CA ARG A 618 14.59 -2.78 -23.36
C ARG A 618 14.58 -2.40 -21.88
N GLY A 619 14.27 -1.14 -21.56
CA GLY A 619 14.21 -0.64 -20.19
C GLY A 619 13.20 -1.42 -19.32
N ARG A 620 11.98 -1.61 -19.83
CA ARG A 620 10.93 -2.38 -19.15
C ARG A 620 11.30 -3.85 -18.96
N SER A 621 11.85 -4.49 -19.98
CA SER A 621 12.26 -5.91 -19.89
C SER A 621 13.40 -6.11 -18.90
N HIS A 622 14.38 -5.20 -18.88
CA HIS A 622 15.43 -5.23 -17.87
C HIS A 622 14.90 -5.03 -16.45
N PHE A 623 13.91 -4.17 -16.24
CA PHE A 623 13.24 -4.06 -14.94
C PHE A 623 12.60 -5.40 -14.53
N VAL A 624 11.86 -6.06 -15.44
CA VAL A 624 11.21 -7.34 -15.15
C VAL A 624 12.25 -8.43 -14.83
N LEU A 625 13.36 -8.50 -15.57
CA LEU A 625 14.46 -9.42 -15.28
C LEU A 625 15.07 -9.17 -13.90
N ALA A 626 15.36 -7.91 -13.59
CA ALA A 626 15.93 -7.55 -12.29
C ALA A 626 14.97 -7.92 -11.14
N ALA A 627 13.66 -7.74 -11.31
CA ALA A 627 12.67 -8.11 -10.30
C ALA A 627 12.55 -9.64 -10.12
N GLY A 628 12.55 -10.41 -11.23
CA GLY A 628 12.49 -11.87 -11.19
C GLY A 628 13.72 -12.52 -10.55
N LEU A 629 14.88 -11.85 -10.59
CA LEU A 629 16.15 -12.32 -10.04
C LEU A 629 16.43 -11.85 -8.60
N PHE A 630 15.50 -11.11 -7.98
CA PHE A 630 15.72 -10.41 -6.71
C PHE A 630 16.26 -11.31 -5.58
N TYR A 631 15.72 -12.52 -5.45
CA TYR A 631 16.06 -13.45 -4.37
C TYR A 631 17.15 -14.46 -4.74
N THR A 632 17.54 -14.56 -6.01
CA THR A 632 18.37 -15.66 -6.54
C THR A 632 19.72 -15.20 -7.09
N ASP A 633 19.77 -14.09 -7.85
CA ASP A 633 21.02 -13.54 -8.39
C ASP A 633 21.06 -12.02 -8.22
N ARG A 634 21.63 -11.60 -7.09
CA ARG A 634 21.84 -10.19 -6.75
C ARG A 634 22.69 -9.44 -7.79
N LYS A 635 23.73 -10.08 -8.34
CA LYS A 635 24.66 -9.41 -9.28
C LYS A 635 23.95 -9.17 -10.62
N ALA A 636 23.16 -10.13 -11.09
CA ALA A 636 22.31 -9.96 -12.27
C ALA A 636 21.20 -8.94 -12.03
N MET A 637 20.54 -8.97 -10.87
CA MET A 637 19.56 -7.95 -10.46
C MET A 637 20.16 -6.54 -10.57
N GLU A 638 21.37 -6.32 -10.03
CA GLU A 638 22.01 -5.01 -10.05
C GLU A 638 22.36 -4.55 -11.48
N ARG A 639 22.86 -5.47 -12.32
CA ARG A 639 23.16 -5.17 -13.74
C ARG A 639 21.91 -4.80 -14.50
N HIS A 640 20.85 -5.61 -14.41
CA HIS A 640 19.60 -5.34 -15.11
C HIS A 640 18.90 -4.09 -14.55
N GLY A 641 19.00 -3.81 -13.25
CA GLY A 641 18.52 -2.54 -12.67
C GLY A 641 19.23 -1.32 -13.25
N ARG A 642 20.56 -1.40 -13.48
CA ARG A 642 21.32 -0.35 -14.19
C ARG A 642 20.88 -0.17 -15.63
N GLU A 643 20.71 -1.25 -16.38
CA GLU A 643 20.29 -1.17 -17.78
C GLU A 643 18.84 -0.66 -17.90
N ALA A 644 17.94 -1.06 -17.00
CA ALA A 644 16.59 -0.50 -16.92
C ALA A 644 16.62 1.02 -16.70
N GLU A 645 17.46 1.50 -15.78
CA GLU A 645 17.67 2.92 -15.54
C GLU A 645 18.23 3.64 -16.78
N ARG A 646 19.23 3.05 -17.44
CA ARG A 646 19.87 3.62 -18.63
C ARG A 646 18.92 3.75 -19.82
N PHE A 647 18.28 2.66 -20.22
CA PHE A 647 17.36 2.65 -21.35
C PHE A 647 16.08 3.44 -21.05
N GLY A 648 15.62 3.42 -19.80
CA GLY A 648 14.51 4.29 -19.36
C GLY A 648 14.82 5.77 -19.52
N LEU A 649 16.06 6.21 -19.25
CA LEU A 649 16.47 7.60 -19.46
C LEU A 649 16.46 7.96 -20.96
N THR A 650 16.98 7.09 -21.82
CA THR A 650 16.99 7.34 -23.28
C THR A 650 15.58 7.38 -23.85
N ALA A 651 14.71 6.47 -23.41
CA ALA A 651 13.33 6.37 -23.86
C ALA A 651 12.40 7.43 -23.25
N GLY A 652 12.84 8.15 -22.21
CA GLY A 652 11.99 9.04 -21.44
C GLY A 652 10.87 8.30 -20.70
N ASP A 653 11.16 7.11 -20.14
CA ASP A 653 10.24 6.29 -19.34
C ASP A 653 10.60 6.39 -17.84
N PRO A 654 9.99 7.32 -17.08
CA PRO A 654 10.25 7.47 -15.64
C PRO A 654 9.99 6.23 -14.80
N PHE A 655 9.10 5.33 -15.24
CA PHE A 655 8.83 4.09 -14.51
C PHE A 655 10.05 3.17 -14.58
N ALA A 656 10.58 2.93 -15.78
CA ALA A 656 11.79 2.11 -15.94
C ALA A 656 12.99 2.72 -15.19
N VAL A 657 13.11 4.05 -15.20
CA VAL A 657 14.15 4.78 -14.46
C VAL A 657 14.05 4.55 -12.96
N ASP A 658 12.90 4.86 -12.36
CA ASP A 658 12.76 4.79 -10.90
C ASP A 658 12.75 3.34 -10.41
N ALA A 659 12.12 2.43 -11.15
CA ALA A 659 12.06 1.03 -10.78
C ALA A 659 13.42 0.33 -10.95
N GLY A 660 14.18 0.64 -11.99
CA GLY A 660 15.57 0.20 -12.17
C GLY A 660 16.49 0.70 -11.05
N CYS A 661 16.35 1.98 -10.68
CA CYS A 661 17.07 2.60 -9.57
C CYS A 661 16.77 1.89 -8.23
N VAL A 662 15.50 1.58 -7.96
CA VAL A 662 15.10 0.79 -6.78
C VAL A 662 15.80 -0.57 -6.75
N LEU A 663 15.78 -1.33 -7.84
CA LEU A 663 16.38 -2.68 -7.85
C LEU A 663 17.90 -2.64 -7.68
N ARG A 664 18.56 -1.64 -8.27
CA ARG A 664 19.99 -1.37 -8.05
C ARG A 664 20.29 -1.03 -6.59
N ALA A 665 19.50 -0.17 -5.96
CA ALA A 665 19.68 0.21 -4.57
C ALA A 665 19.34 -0.95 -3.60
N ARG A 666 18.36 -1.79 -3.95
CA ARG A 666 18.06 -3.03 -3.22
C ARG A 666 19.20 -4.03 -3.32
N ALA A 667 19.87 -4.15 -4.46
CA ALA A 667 21.07 -4.98 -4.57
C ALA A 667 22.17 -4.57 -3.58
N LEU A 668 22.37 -3.26 -3.38
CA LEU A 668 23.31 -2.73 -2.39
C LEU A 668 22.82 -2.96 -0.95
N THR A 669 21.53 -2.74 -0.70
CA THR A 669 20.90 -2.98 0.62
C THR A 669 21.00 -4.46 1.01
N ASN A 670 20.88 -5.38 0.05
CA ASN A 670 20.95 -6.81 0.31
C ASN A 670 22.33 -7.25 0.84
N ILE A 671 23.41 -6.49 0.58
CA ILE A 671 24.77 -6.72 1.08
C ILE A 671 25.23 -5.64 2.06
N ASP A 672 24.28 -4.98 2.72
CA ASP A 672 24.53 -4.01 3.80
C ASP A 672 25.26 -2.72 3.39
N ARG A 673 25.33 -2.39 2.10
CA ARG A 673 25.88 -1.12 1.60
C ARG A 673 24.83 0.00 1.66
N HIS A 674 24.30 0.21 2.85
CA HIS A 674 23.13 1.06 3.11
C HIS A 674 23.33 2.54 2.77
N ALA A 675 24.47 3.11 3.13
CA ALA A 675 24.76 4.53 2.85
C ALA A 675 24.83 4.80 1.34
N GLU A 676 25.42 3.86 0.59
CA GLU A 676 25.48 3.93 -0.87
C GLU A 676 24.11 3.74 -1.49
N ALA A 677 23.33 2.77 -1.01
CA ALA A 677 21.95 2.56 -1.45
C ALA A 677 21.09 3.82 -1.23
N ALA A 678 21.21 4.49 -0.09
CA ALA A 678 20.53 5.75 0.19
C ALA A 678 20.98 6.88 -0.75
N SER A 679 22.28 6.94 -1.08
CA SER A 679 22.79 7.91 -2.05
C SER A 679 22.24 7.70 -3.46
N VAL A 680 21.94 6.45 -3.82
CA VAL A 680 21.40 6.09 -5.14
C VAL A 680 19.97 6.60 -5.33
N VAL A 681 19.13 6.50 -4.29
CA VAL A 681 17.71 6.87 -4.36
C VAL A 681 17.42 8.31 -3.91
N ARG A 682 18.43 9.01 -3.38
CA ARG A 682 18.27 10.35 -2.79
C ARG A 682 17.54 11.31 -3.74
N GLY A 683 16.46 11.91 -3.25
CA GLY A 683 15.66 12.90 -3.99
C GLY A 683 14.73 12.33 -5.06
N ARG A 684 14.84 11.03 -5.41
CA ARG A 684 13.98 10.39 -6.42
C ARG A 684 12.51 10.34 -5.99
N TYR A 685 12.27 10.09 -4.69
CA TYR A 685 10.91 10.02 -4.17
C TYR A 685 10.14 11.33 -4.34
N ALA A 686 10.79 12.50 -4.26
CA ALA A 686 10.11 13.78 -4.49
C ALA A 686 9.54 13.87 -5.91
N ALA A 687 10.28 13.40 -6.92
CA ALA A 687 9.84 13.36 -8.31
C ALA A 687 8.77 12.27 -8.56
N ALA A 688 8.91 11.09 -7.96
CA ALA A 688 7.88 10.05 -8.01
C ALA A 688 6.57 10.53 -7.38
N ARG A 689 6.66 11.17 -6.20
CA ARG A 689 5.55 11.81 -5.53
C ARG A 689 4.94 12.87 -6.44
N ALA A 690 5.68 13.79 -7.05
CA ALA A 690 5.09 14.81 -7.92
C ALA A 690 4.19 14.24 -9.04
N ARG A 691 4.48 13.03 -9.53
CA ARG A 691 3.74 12.35 -10.60
C ARG A 691 2.60 11.42 -10.11
N GLY A 692 2.40 11.34 -8.79
CA GLY A 692 1.43 10.44 -8.19
C GLY A 692 1.86 8.97 -8.23
N GLU A 693 3.16 8.69 -8.42
CA GLU A 693 3.66 7.31 -8.47
C GLU A 693 3.76 6.73 -7.05
N ARG A 694 2.90 5.75 -6.77
CA ARG A 694 2.76 5.20 -5.41
C ARG A 694 3.54 3.90 -5.19
N ALA A 695 3.57 3.02 -6.19
CA ALA A 695 4.12 1.67 -6.03
C ALA A 695 5.65 1.71 -5.89
N VAL A 696 6.34 2.25 -6.89
CA VAL A 696 7.78 2.50 -6.89
C VAL A 696 8.13 3.56 -5.84
N GLY A 697 7.28 4.57 -5.64
CA GLY A 697 7.43 5.58 -4.58
C GLY A 697 7.60 4.96 -3.18
N GLY A 698 6.78 3.95 -2.84
CA GLY A 698 6.93 3.20 -1.59
C GLY A 698 8.26 2.46 -1.49
N PHE A 699 8.74 1.82 -2.56
CA PHE A 699 10.01 1.10 -2.54
C PHE A 699 11.25 2.03 -2.52
N LEU A 700 11.17 3.23 -3.09
CA LEU A 700 12.20 4.27 -2.93
C LEU A 700 12.35 4.64 -1.45
N LEU A 701 11.23 4.92 -0.77
CA LEU A 701 11.22 5.18 0.68
C LEU A 701 11.72 3.97 1.47
N ALA A 702 11.37 2.74 1.07
CA ALA A 702 11.84 1.54 1.74
C ALA A 702 13.37 1.42 1.76
N VAL A 703 14.06 1.79 0.68
CA VAL A 703 15.54 1.81 0.66
C VAL A 703 16.07 2.77 1.71
N GLU A 704 15.50 3.98 1.82
CA GLU A 704 15.90 4.96 2.83
C GLU A 704 15.55 4.51 4.26
N VAL A 705 14.40 3.86 4.46
CA VAL A 705 14.00 3.25 5.75
C VAL A 705 15.05 2.23 6.19
N TRP A 706 15.45 1.33 5.31
CA TRP A 706 16.47 0.32 5.62
C TRP A 706 17.81 0.96 5.92
N ALA A 707 18.21 1.98 5.17
CA ALA A 707 19.45 2.69 5.43
C ALA A 707 19.46 3.37 6.81
N ALA A 708 18.40 4.11 7.13
CA ALA A 708 18.25 4.74 8.44
C ALA A 708 18.16 3.69 9.57
N LEU A 709 17.44 2.58 9.33
CA LEU A 709 17.28 1.49 10.29
C LEU A 709 18.62 0.88 10.67
N PHE A 710 19.49 0.54 9.71
CA PHE A 710 20.74 -0.16 10.00
C PHE A 710 21.86 0.78 10.49
N THR A 711 21.83 2.05 10.09
CA THR A 711 22.85 3.05 10.47
C THR A 711 22.56 3.79 11.77
N GLY A 712 21.47 3.45 12.48
CA GLY A 712 21.19 3.94 13.84
C GLY A 712 20.20 5.09 13.94
N ASP A 713 19.52 5.49 12.86
CA ASP A 713 18.52 6.57 12.87
C ASP A 713 17.09 6.02 12.80
N LEU A 714 16.63 5.40 13.90
CA LEU A 714 15.29 4.79 13.97
C LEU A 714 14.16 5.84 13.94
N ARG A 715 14.44 7.10 14.27
CA ARG A 715 13.46 8.19 14.17
C ARG A 715 13.15 8.49 12.72
N THR A 716 14.19 8.72 11.91
CA THR A 716 14.03 8.89 10.45
C THR A 716 13.41 7.66 9.81
N ALA A 717 13.86 6.45 10.19
CA ALA A 717 13.26 5.21 9.69
C ALA A 717 11.75 5.11 10.01
N THR A 718 11.32 5.57 11.19
CA THR A 718 9.89 5.58 11.56
C THR A 718 9.09 6.55 10.68
N ARG A 719 9.59 7.77 10.51
CA ARG A 719 8.94 8.81 9.70
C ARG A 719 8.78 8.35 8.26
N LEU A 720 9.86 7.89 7.64
CA LEU A 720 9.85 7.37 6.27
C LEU A 720 8.97 6.12 6.13
N GLY A 721 8.96 5.23 7.12
CA GLY A 721 8.09 4.04 7.12
C GLY A 721 6.60 4.39 7.16
N ARG A 722 6.21 5.38 7.96
CA ARG A 722 4.82 5.90 7.99
C ARG A 722 4.43 6.52 6.66
N GLU A 723 5.34 7.27 6.04
CA GLU A 723 5.12 7.86 4.73
C GLU A 723 4.95 6.77 3.65
N ALA A 724 5.82 5.74 3.64
CA ALA A 724 5.73 4.64 2.70
C ALA A 724 4.41 3.87 2.79
N VAL A 725 3.93 3.62 4.01
CA VAL A 725 2.62 3.00 4.26
C VAL A 725 1.48 3.90 3.77
N ALA A 726 1.57 5.21 4.00
CA ALA A 726 0.55 6.16 3.54
C ALA A 726 0.50 6.26 2.00
N THR A 727 1.66 6.28 1.35
CA THR A 727 1.79 6.36 -0.11
C THR A 727 1.23 5.12 -0.81
N THR A 728 1.45 3.93 -0.24
CA THR A 728 1.04 2.66 -0.87
C THR A 728 -0.38 2.22 -0.49
N ARG A 729 -0.92 2.62 0.66
CA ARG A 729 -2.27 2.22 1.12
C ARG A 729 -3.37 2.38 0.06
N PRO A 730 -3.45 3.50 -0.69
CA PRO A 730 -4.49 3.69 -1.70
C PRO A 730 -4.45 2.73 -2.89
N LEU A 731 -3.35 1.97 -3.08
CA LEU A 731 -3.26 0.97 -4.15
C LEU A 731 -4.12 -0.27 -3.85
N GLY A 732 -4.42 -0.55 -2.58
CA GLY A 732 -5.25 -1.69 -2.18
C GLY A 732 -4.60 -3.06 -2.41
N ASP A 733 -3.31 -3.14 -2.75
CA ASP A 733 -2.60 -4.39 -2.98
C ASP A 733 -1.83 -4.85 -1.73
N LEU A 734 -1.81 -6.16 -1.45
CA LEU A 734 -1.07 -6.70 -0.30
C LEU A 734 0.45 -6.63 -0.48
N TYR A 735 0.95 -6.56 -1.70
CA TYR A 735 2.37 -6.66 -1.98
C TYR A 735 3.11 -5.39 -1.54
N SER A 736 2.83 -4.26 -2.18
CA SER A 736 3.43 -2.96 -1.87
C SER A 736 3.06 -2.49 -0.47
N PHE A 737 1.76 -2.47 -0.13
CA PHE A 737 1.31 -2.01 1.19
C PHE A 737 1.79 -2.94 2.32
N GLY A 738 1.76 -4.26 2.12
CA GLY A 738 2.22 -5.24 3.10
C GLY A 738 3.72 -5.10 3.38
N HIS A 739 4.55 -4.96 2.34
CA HIS A 739 5.99 -4.73 2.52
C HIS A 739 6.29 -3.44 3.30
N MET A 740 5.61 -2.33 2.98
CA MET A 740 5.81 -1.08 3.72
C MET A 740 5.36 -1.20 5.18
N THR A 741 4.26 -1.90 5.42
CA THR A 741 3.74 -2.14 6.78
C THR A 741 4.67 -3.02 7.60
N VAL A 742 5.25 -4.05 7.00
CA VAL A 742 6.24 -4.94 7.65
C VAL A 742 7.52 -4.20 7.99
N ASN A 743 8.02 -3.34 7.10
CA ASN A 743 9.18 -2.48 7.38
C ASN A 743 8.90 -1.55 8.56
N LEU A 744 7.75 -0.87 8.57
CA LEU A 744 7.37 0.02 9.67
C LEU A 744 7.20 -0.75 10.99
N ALA A 745 6.60 -1.94 10.96
CA ALA A 745 6.43 -2.78 12.14
C ALA A 745 7.79 -3.20 12.73
N TRP A 746 8.77 -3.53 11.89
CA TRP A 746 10.12 -3.83 12.36
C TRP A 746 10.75 -2.61 13.06
N VAL A 747 10.75 -1.43 12.42
CA VAL A 747 11.26 -0.20 13.05
C VAL A 747 10.56 0.08 14.38
N THR A 748 9.23 -0.07 14.42
CA THR A 748 8.42 0.16 15.63
C THR A 748 8.79 -0.80 16.76
N GLY A 749 9.04 -2.08 16.43
CA GLY A 749 9.50 -3.08 17.39
C GLY A 749 10.91 -2.79 17.91
N LEU A 750 11.84 -2.35 17.05
CA LEU A 750 13.19 -1.93 17.48
C LEU A 750 13.15 -0.74 18.45
N ARG A 751 12.18 0.16 18.29
CA ARG A 751 11.94 1.28 19.22
C ARG A 751 11.23 0.85 20.52
N GLY A 752 10.93 -0.43 20.68
CA GLY A 752 10.40 -1.03 21.91
C GLY A 752 8.88 -1.12 22.00
N ASP A 753 8.12 -0.59 21.04
CA ASP A 753 6.65 -0.70 21.03
C ASP A 753 6.19 -1.95 20.26
N LEU A 754 6.39 -3.11 20.89
CA LEU A 754 6.00 -4.40 20.32
C LEU A 754 4.49 -4.48 20.07
N ALA A 755 3.68 -3.87 20.95
CA ALA A 755 2.22 -3.89 20.81
C ALA A 755 1.76 -3.08 19.59
N ALA A 756 2.36 -1.92 19.31
CA ALA A 756 2.07 -1.17 18.08
C ALA A 756 2.53 -1.92 16.84
N ALA A 757 3.71 -2.54 16.87
CA ALA A 757 4.21 -3.36 15.77
C ALA A 757 3.24 -4.52 15.46
N GLU A 758 2.74 -5.22 16.48
CA GLU A 758 1.74 -6.28 16.31
C GLU A 758 0.41 -5.75 15.75
N ARG A 759 -0.07 -4.59 16.21
CA ARG A 759 -1.28 -3.95 15.67
C ARG A 759 -1.15 -3.61 14.19
N LEU A 760 0.04 -3.18 13.75
CA LEU A 760 0.32 -2.91 12.33
C LEU A 760 0.26 -4.18 11.48
N LEU A 761 0.81 -5.30 11.98
CA LEU A 761 0.89 -6.55 11.23
C LEU A 761 -0.41 -7.35 11.22
N LYS A 762 -1.24 -7.23 12.26
CA LYS A 762 -2.45 -8.05 12.43
C LYS A 762 -3.38 -8.07 11.20
N PRO A 763 -3.71 -6.94 10.56
CA PRO A 763 -4.56 -6.94 9.36
C PRO A 763 -3.88 -7.63 8.15
N ILE A 764 -2.58 -7.44 7.98
CA ILE A 764 -1.80 -8.02 6.89
C ILE A 764 -1.73 -9.54 7.05
N LEU A 765 -1.24 -10.03 8.21
CA LEU A 765 -1.09 -11.45 8.47
C LEU A 765 -2.43 -12.18 8.48
N GLY A 766 -3.49 -11.56 9.03
CA GLY A 766 -4.83 -12.14 8.99
C GLY A 766 -5.32 -12.39 7.57
N THR A 767 -5.05 -11.46 6.65
CA THR A 767 -5.40 -11.60 5.23
C THR A 767 -4.50 -12.64 4.55
N VAL A 768 -3.18 -12.50 4.69
CA VAL A 768 -2.20 -13.40 4.04
C VAL A 768 -2.39 -14.84 4.48
N SER A 769 -2.56 -15.11 5.77
CA SER A 769 -2.77 -16.48 6.28
C SER A 769 -4.08 -17.12 5.82
N ALA A 770 -5.10 -16.32 5.50
CA ALA A 770 -6.41 -16.84 5.12
C ALA A 770 -6.58 -16.99 3.59
N ALA A 771 -5.87 -16.18 2.81
CA ALA A 771 -6.23 -15.94 1.41
C ALA A 771 -5.06 -15.95 0.43
N ALA A 772 -3.82 -15.90 0.94
CA ALA A 772 -2.64 -15.96 0.10
C ALA A 772 -1.99 -17.35 0.15
N GLY A 773 -1.16 -17.63 -0.84
CA GLY A 773 -0.37 -18.86 -0.87
C GLY A 773 0.63 -18.95 0.30
N PRO A 774 1.09 -20.17 0.65
CA PRO A 774 2.09 -20.38 1.71
C PRO A 774 3.39 -19.59 1.47
N GLU A 775 3.70 -19.30 0.21
CA GLU A 775 4.85 -18.52 -0.20
C GLU A 775 4.75 -17.04 0.20
N LEU A 776 3.59 -16.39 0.05
CA LEU A 776 3.40 -15.01 0.49
C LEU A 776 3.43 -14.91 2.03
N LEU A 777 2.93 -15.92 2.73
CA LEU A 777 3.06 -16.01 4.19
C LEU A 777 4.53 -16.12 4.62
N ALA A 778 5.31 -16.98 3.94
CA ALA A 778 6.74 -17.12 4.18
C ALA A 778 7.50 -15.80 3.93
N LEU A 779 7.10 -15.03 2.91
CA LEU A 779 7.67 -13.72 2.62
C LEU A 779 7.48 -12.72 3.78
N PHE A 780 6.33 -12.76 4.47
CA PHE A 780 6.04 -11.84 5.59
C PHE A 780 6.36 -12.38 6.98
N ALA A 781 6.86 -13.61 7.10
CA ALA A 781 7.04 -14.30 8.38
C ALA A 781 8.25 -13.82 9.23
N LEU A 782 9.23 -13.12 8.64
CA LEU A 782 10.45 -12.69 9.34
C LEU A 782 10.18 -11.76 10.52
N VAL A 783 9.41 -10.68 10.30
CA VAL A 783 9.17 -9.66 11.34
C VAL A 783 8.30 -10.18 12.48
N PRO A 784 7.20 -10.92 12.24
CA PRO A 784 6.46 -11.62 13.29
C PRO A 784 7.37 -12.49 14.17
N GLY A 785 8.29 -13.25 13.57
CA GLY A 785 9.28 -14.04 14.30
C GLY A 785 10.17 -13.19 15.21
N LYS A 786 10.67 -12.04 14.70
CA LYS A 786 11.47 -11.09 15.49
C LYS A 786 10.68 -10.50 16.67
N LEU A 787 9.43 -10.09 16.45
CA LEU A 787 8.58 -9.55 17.52
C LEU A 787 8.32 -10.59 18.62
N ARG A 788 8.00 -11.84 18.25
CA ARG A 788 7.82 -12.94 19.22
C ARG A 788 9.09 -13.24 19.99
N LEU A 789 10.24 -13.25 19.32
CA LEU A 789 11.54 -13.42 19.96
C LEU A 789 11.80 -12.31 20.98
N TRP A 790 11.58 -11.04 20.63
CA TRP A 790 11.77 -9.91 21.54
C TRP A 790 10.79 -9.89 22.72
N ALA A 791 9.57 -10.37 22.49
CA ALA A 791 8.57 -10.55 23.54
C ALA A 791 8.88 -11.72 24.50
N GLY A 792 9.82 -12.61 24.15
CA GLY A 792 10.15 -13.81 24.92
C GLY A 792 9.24 -15.01 24.63
N ASP A 793 8.42 -14.96 23.57
CA ASP A 793 7.60 -16.08 23.10
C ASP A 793 8.41 -16.90 22.07
N HIS A 794 9.37 -17.66 22.59
CA HIS A 794 10.33 -18.40 21.77
C HIS A 794 9.69 -19.51 20.92
N THR A 795 8.61 -20.14 21.42
CA THR A 795 7.90 -21.19 20.69
C THR A 795 7.25 -20.64 19.43
N GLU A 796 6.53 -19.52 19.55
CA GLU A 796 5.96 -18.87 18.37
C GLU A 796 7.05 -18.27 17.47
N ALA A 797 8.14 -17.77 18.03
CA ALA A 797 9.27 -17.29 17.24
C ALA A 797 9.84 -18.40 16.33
N VAL A 798 10.04 -19.62 16.84
CA VAL A 798 10.47 -20.78 16.03
C VAL A 798 9.49 -21.03 14.88
N ARG A 799 8.19 -21.09 15.16
CA ARG A 799 7.14 -21.34 14.14
C ARG A 799 7.19 -20.32 12.99
N TRP A 800 7.37 -19.05 13.32
CA TRP A 800 7.47 -17.98 12.33
C TRP A 800 8.78 -18.03 11.54
N PHE A 801 9.93 -18.24 12.19
CA PHE A 801 11.20 -18.33 11.48
C PHE A 801 11.30 -19.60 10.61
N GLU A 802 10.74 -20.72 11.02
CA GLU A 802 10.60 -21.91 10.17
C GLU A 802 9.74 -21.60 8.94
N THR A 803 8.63 -20.87 9.12
CA THR A 803 7.79 -20.44 8.00
C THR A 803 8.56 -19.54 7.03
N ALA A 804 9.36 -18.59 7.53
CA ALA A 804 10.23 -17.76 6.70
C ALA A 804 11.33 -18.57 5.99
N ALA A 805 11.89 -19.59 6.66
CA ALA A 805 12.94 -20.45 6.12
C ALA A 805 12.46 -21.41 5.02
N ARG A 806 11.14 -21.50 4.78
CA ARG A 806 10.51 -22.23 3.67
C ARG A 806 10.16 -21.36 2.46
N PHE A 807 10.51 -20.06 2.50
CA PHE A 807 10.28 -19.19 1.36
C PHE A 807 10.99 -19.75 0.12
N ALA A 808 10.28 -19.77 -1.01
CA ALA A 808 10.81 -20.16 -2.31
C ALA A 808 11.24 -21.65 -2.44
N GLU A 809 10.70 -22.56 -1.62
CA GLU A 809 10.93 -23.99 -1.77
C GLU A 809 10.61 -24.50 -3.20
N PRO A 810 11.47 -25.36 -3.81
CA PRO A 810 12.60 -26.08 -3.21
C PRO A 810 13.94 -25.30 -3.19
N VAL A 811 13.99 -24.04 -3.65
CA VAL A 811 15.19 -23.20 -3.59
C VAL A 811 15.40 -22.68 -2.17
N THR A 812 15.99 -23.50 -1.30
CA THR A 812 16.11 -23.19 0.13
C THR A 812 17.30 -22.30 0.49
N ASP A 813 18.25 -22.09 -0.42
CA ASP A 813 19.46 -21.30 -0.17
C ASP A 813 19.38 -19.95 -0.90
N ASN A 814 18.55 -19.06 -0.36
CA ASN A 814 18.28 -17.73 -0.91
C ASN A 814 18.42 -16.64 0.16
N TRP A 815 18.40 -15.37 -0.28
CA TRP A 815 18.58 -14.21 0.60
C TRP A 815 17.55 -14.15 1.75
N HIS A 816 16.29 -14.50 1.49
CA HIS A 816 15.22 -14.43 2.49
C HIS A 816 15.36 -15.52 3.56
N VAL A 817 15.76 -16.73 3.16
CA VAL A 817 16.02 -17.82 4.11
C VAL A 817 17.20 -17.48 5.01
N ALA A 818 18.27 -16.90 4.47
CA ALA A 818 19.44 -16.47 5.26
C ALA A 818 19.06 -15.50 6.39
N GLN A 819 18.08 -14.63 6.17
CA GLN A 819 17.55 -13.68 7.18
C GLN A 819 16.82 -14.34 8.36
N ALA A 820 16.22 -15.50 8.15
CA ALA A 820 15.43 -16.20 9.17
C ALA A 820 16.31 -16.98 10.15
N LEU A 821 17.43 -17.53 9.67
CA LEU A 821 18.21 -18.53 10.38
C LEU A 821 18.84 -18.04 11.70
N PRO A 822 19.41 -16.82 11.81
CA PRO A 822 19.94 -16.36 13.09
C PRO A 822 18.84 -16.20 14.14
N GLY A 823 17.66 -15.71 13.75
CA GLY A 823 16.49 -15.60 14.64
C GLY A 823 15.99 -16.97 15.11
N LEU A 824 15.97 -17.96 14.20
CA LEU A 824 15.63 -19.34 14.53
C LEU A 824 16.63 -19.95 15.53
N ALA A 825 17.93 -19.78 15.29
CA ALA A 825 18.98 -20.23 16.19
C ALA A 825 18.84 -19.59 17.58
N ALA A 826 18.59 -18.27 17.63
CA ALA A 826 18.38 -17.53 18.88
C ALA A 826 17.16 -18.05 19.67
N ALA A 827 16.05 -18.35 18.99
CA ALA A 827 14.84 -18.87 19.61
C ALA A 827 15.05 -20.32 20.13
N LEU A 828 15.67 -21.19 19.33
CA LEU A 828 15.96 -22.58 19.70
C LEU A 828 16.93 -22.66 20.89
N ARG A 829 17.98 -21.82 20.91
CA ARG A 829 18.91 -21.73 22.04
C ARG A 829 18.19 -21.34 23.33
N ARG A 830 17.31 -20.33 23.29
CA ARG A 830 16.51 -19.90 24.45
C ARG A 830 15.46 -20.92 24.89
N LEU A 831 15.05 -21.83 24.01
CA LEU A 831 14.22 -23.00 24.36
C LEU A 831 15.02 -24.17 24.94
N GLY A 832 16.35 -24.05 25.08
CA GLY A 832 17.21 -25.13 25.56
C GLY A 832 17.48 -26.21 24.52
N ARG A 833 17.45 -25.87 23.22
CA ARG A 833 17.76 -26.76 22.09
C ARG A 833 19.06 -26.33 21.38
N PRO A 834 20.24 -26.40 22.06
CA PRO A 834 21.48 -25.81 21.58
C PRO A 834 22.05 -26.50 20.32
N ASP A 835 21.87 -27.81 20.17
CA ASP A 835 22.40 -28.54 19.02
C ASP A 835 21.68 -28.15 17.72
N GLU A 836 20.35 -28.02 17.78
CA GLU A 836 19.55 -27.53 16.65
C GLU A 836 19.86 -26.06 16.35
N ALA A 837 20.01 -25.23 17.38
CA ALA A 837 20.43 -23.84 17.21
C ALA A 837 21.78 -23.74 16.48
N ARG A 838 22.75 -24.61 16.82
CA ARG A 838 24.06 -24.65 16.16
C ARG A 838 23.95 -24.98 14.68
N VAL A 839 23.13 -25.98 14.32
CA VAL A 839 22.89 -26.35 12.91
C VAL A 839 22.40 -25.16 12.09
N HIS A 840 21.44 -24.40 12.61
CA HIS A 840 20.88 -23.23 11.93
C HIS A 840 21.87 -22.05 11.88
N ALA A 841 22.63 -21.81 12.95
CA ALA A 841 23.65 -20.75 12.99
C ALA A 841 24.81 -21.03 12.01
N GLU A 842 25.29 -22.28 11.93
CA GLU A 842 26.32 -22.68 10.95
C GLU A 842 25.81 -22.58 9.51
N ARG A 843 24.54 -22.94 9.27
CA ARG A 843 23.91 -22.75 7.96
C ARG A 843 23.83 -21.26 7.61
N ALA A 844 23.43 -20.41 8.55
CA ALA A 844 23.40 -18.97 8.36
C ALA A 844 24.79 -18.41 8.00
N LEU A 845 25.84 -18.88 8.69
CA LEU A 845 27.22 -18.45 8.43
C LEU A 845 27.70 -18.84 7.02
N ARG A 846 27.38 -20.07 6.57
CA ARG A 846 27.70 -20.51 5.19
C ARG A 846 26.97 -19.67 4.15
N LEU A 847 25.67 -19.43 4.32
CA LEU A 847 24.88 -18.60 3.40
C LEU A 847 25.35 -17.15 3.39
N ALA A 848 25.69 -16.59 4.56
CA ALA A 848 26.22 -15.24 4.66
C ALA A 848 27.54 -15.07 3.91
N ALA A 849 28.42 -16.09 3.91
CA ALA A 849 29.63 -16.07 3.10
C ALA A 849 29.33 -16.17 1.60
N ALA A 850 28.44 -17.08 1.19
CA ALA A 850 28.09 -17.29 -0.22
C ALA A 850 27.36 -16.09 -0.85
N LEU A 851 26.51 -15.41 -0.07
CA LEU A 851 25.67 -14.30 -0.53
C LEU A 851 26.23 -12.92 -0.16
N GLU A 852 27.39 -12.86 0.50
CA GLU A 852 28.06 -11.64 0.95
C GLU A 852 27.16 -10.80 1.91
N LEU A 853 26.67 -11.40 3.00
CA LEU A 853 25.72 -10.79 3.96
C LEU A 853 26.37 -10.48 5.34
N PRO A 854 27.02 -9.31 5.51
CA PRO A 854 27.67 -8.93 6.77
C PRO A 854 26.79 -9.05 8.02
N HIS A 855 25.55 -8.55 8.00
CA HIS A 855 24.67 -8.58 9.17
C HIS A 855 24.29 -10.00 9.57
N ILE A 856 24.00 -10.89 8.61
CA ILE A 856 23.72 -12.30 8.86
C ILE A 856 24.96 -13.01 9.38
N ARG A 857 26.15 -12.69 8.84
CA ARG A 857 27.42 -13.22 9.34
C ARG A 857 27.63 -12.83 10.80
N ALA A 858 27.43 -11.56 11.14
CA ALA A 858 27.60 -11.08 12.52
C ALA A 858 26.59 -11.73 13.48
N ASP A 859 25.31 -11.81 13.09
CA ASP A 859 24.29 -12.43 13.92
C ASP A 859 24.52 -13.94 14.09
N ALA A 860 24.98 -14.65 13.05
CA ALA A 860 25.34 -16.06 13.14
C ALA A 860 26.56 -16.30 14.03
N LEU A 861 27.60 -15.47 13.92
CA LEU A 861 28.77 -15.53 14.80
C LEU A 861 28.40 -15.30 16.26
N GLU A 862 27.47 -14.36 16.52
CA GLU A 862 26.97 -14.10 17.86
C GLU A 862 26.18 -15.27 18.44
N GLU A 863 25.32 -15.92 17.66
CA GLU A 863 24.62 -17.13 18.13
C GLU A 863 25.58 -18.31 18.34
N LEU A 864 26.63 -18.46 17.52
CA LEU A 864 27.68 -19.44 17.74
C LEU A 864 28.51 -19.13 18.99
N ALA A 865 28.74 -17.85 19.31
CA ALA A 865 29.45 -17.42 20.51
C ALA A 865 28.71 -17.88 21.78
N PHE A 866 27.40 -17.67 21.86
CA PHE A 866 26.57 -18.17 22.96
C PHE A 866 26.51 -19.70 23.07
N LEU A 867 26.93 -20.42 22.02
CA LEU A 867 26.99 -21.88 21.97
C LEU A 867 28.43 -22.41 22.08
N ALA A 868 29.42 -21.54 22.33
CA ALA A 868 30.82 -21.91 22.38
C ALA A 868 31.15 -22.73 23.64
N ALA A 869 32.11 -23.65 23.51
CA ALA A 869 32.48 -24.55 24.59
C ALA A 869 33.40 -23.91 25.65
N THR A 870 34.05 -22.79 25.34
CA THR A 870 34.97 -22.11 26.26
C THR A 870 34.75 -20.60 26.26
N PRO A 871 34.95 -19.91 27.40
CA PRO A 871 34.80 -18.44 27.48
C PRO A 871 35.71 -17.68 26.51
N GLY A 872 36.91 -18.20 26.22
CA GLY A 872 37.82 -17.59 25.26
C GLY A 872 37.31 -17.67 23.82
N ALA A 873 36.71 -18.80 23.44
CA ALA A 873 36.10 -18.96 22.11
C ALA A 873 34.83 -18.10 21.95
N GLU A 874 34.02 -17.98 23.01
CA GLU A 874 32.86 -17.08 23.07
C GLU A 874 33.27 -15.62 22.84
N GLU A 875 34.23 -15.10 23.62
CA GLU A 875 34.70 -13.72 23.49
C GLU A 875 35.29 -13.44 22.09
N ASP A 876 36.06 -14.38 21.53
CA ASP A 876 36.66 -14.22 20.19
C ASP A 876 35.61 -14.18 19.08
N LEU A 877 34.49 -14.90 19.20
CA LEU A 877 33.38 -14.87 18.25
C LEU A 877 32.57 -13.58 18.38
N HIS A 878 32.31 -13.09 19.60
CA HIS A 878 31.66 -11.79 19.80
C HIS A 878 32.50 -10.62 19.26
N HIS A 879 33.82 -10.68 19.39
CA HIS A 879 34.70 -9.71 18.73
C HIS A 879 34.62 -9.79 17.21
N GLN A 880 34.63 -10.98 16.61
CA GLN A 880 34.46 -11.11 15.15
C GLN A 880 33.11 -10.54 14.69
N ALA A 881 32.03 -10.76 15.44
CA ALA A 881 30.73 -10.17 15.15
C ALA A 881 30.77 -8.62 15.24
N LEU A 882 31.47 -8.07 16.24
CA LEU A 882 31.67 -6.63 16.37
C LEU A 882 32.49 -6.04 15.21
N ASP A 883 33.57 -6.71 14.82
CA ASP A 883 34.44 -6.31 13.72
C ASP A 883 33.60 -6.20 12.43
N VAL A 884 32.83 -7.24 12.11
CA VAL A 884 31.92 -7.26 10.93
C VAL A 884 30.88 -6.14 10.99
N ARG A 885 30.23 -5.91 12.14
CA ARG A 885 29.24 -4.83 12.28
C ARG A 885 29.86 -3.45 12.11
N THR A 886 31.08 -3.25 12.60
CA THR A 886 31.79 -1.97 12.50
C THR A 886 32.23 -1.70 11.06
N GLU A 887 32.85 -2.69 10.41
CA GLU A 887 33.29 -2.61 9.01
C GLU A 887 32.12 -2.31 8.05
N ALA A 888 30.95 -2.92 8.29
CA ALA A 888 29.75 -2.71 7.48
C ALA A 888 28.86 -1.55 7.97
N SER A 889 29.29 -0.76 8.97
CA SER A 889 28.51 0.37 9.52
C SER A 889 27.09 0.01 10.02
N LEU A 890 26.94 -1.18 10.61
CA LEU A 890 25.69 -1.73 11.14
C LEU A 890 25.37 -1.22 12.56
N TRP A 891 25.33 0.10 12.72
CA TRP A 891 25.33 0.77 14.02
C TRP A 891 24.16 0.42 14.94
N THR A 892 22.99 0.10 14.40
CA THR A 892 21.83 -0.28 15.24
C THR A 892 22.09 -1.54 16.04
N PHE A 893 22.89 -2.46 15.51
CA PHE A 893 23.08 -3.79 16.11
C PHE A 893 24.44 -3.95 16.82
N VAL A 894 25.34 -2.95 16.78
CA VAL A 894 26.61 -2.99 17.54
C VAL A 894 26.40 -3.12 19.05
N VAL A 895 25.28 -2.61 19.56
CA VAL A 895 24.90 -2.67 20.98
C VAL A 895 24.72 -4.11 21.47
N ARG A 896 24.36 -5.05 20.59
CA ARG A 896 24.30 -6.48 20.91
C ARG A 896 25.68 -7.05 21.22
N SER A 897 26.68 -6.69 20.40
CA SER A 897 28.08 -7.04 20.66
C SER A 897 28.60 -6.41 21.95
N TYR A 898 28.22 -5.16 22.25
CA TYR A 898 28.64 -4.50 23.49
C TYR A 898 28.06 -5.19 24.73
N ASP A 899 26.77 -5.49 24.73
CA ASP A 899 26.12 -6.20 25.84
C ASP A 899 26.77 -7.57 26.08
N ALA A 900 27.04 -8.32 25.00
CA ALA A 900 27.71 -9.62 25.08
C ALA A 900 29.16 -9.52 25.60
N LEU A 901 29.97 -8.59 25.06
CA LEU A 901 31.36 -8.41 25.50
C LEU A 901 31.47 -7.86 26.93
N ALA A 902 30.49 -7.07 27.38
CA ALA A 902 30.38 -6.68 28.79
C ALA A 902 30.14 -7.91 29.68
N GLY A 903 29.27 -8.83 29.25
CA GLY A 903 29.08 -10.13 29.89
C GLY A 903 30.37 -10.96 29.95
N CYS A 904 31.09 -11.10 28.83
CA CYS A 904 32.38 -11.81 28.80
C CYS A 904 33.41 -11.17 29.74
N ALA A 905 33.49 -9.84 29.79
CA ALA A 905 34.41 -9.12 30.68
C ALA A 905 34.09 -9.38 32.16
N ALA A 906 32.80 -9.39 32.54
CA ALA A 906 32.38 -9.70 33.90
C ALA A 906 32.73 -11.15 34.27
N THR A 907 32.45 -12.11 33.39
CA THR A 907 32.81 -13.53 33.60
C THR A 907 34.32 -13.74 33.69
N ALA A 908 35.10 -12.95 32.95
CA ALA A 908 36.56 -12.97 33.00
C ALA A 908 37.18 -12.24 34.21
N GLY A 909 36.36 -11.72 35.14
CA GLY A 909 36.82 -11.04 36.35
C GLY A 909 37.30 -9.60 36.13
N ASP A 910 36.82 -8.92 35.09
CA ASP A 910 37.10 -7.51 34.82
C ASP A 910 35.81 -6.65 34.91
N PRO A 911 35.28 -6.45 36.13
CA PRO A 911 34.00 -5.77 36.32
C PRO A 911 34.04 -4.30 35.91
N ARG A 912 35.19 -3.61 36.02
CA ARG A 912 35.33 -2.22 35.59
C ARG A 912 35.24 -2.09 34.06
N LYS A 913 35.89 -2.99 33.30
CA LYS A 913 35.72 -3.05 31.83
C LYS A 913 34.26 -3.36 31.48
N ALA A 914 33.64 -4.33 32.15
CA ALA A 914 32.25 -4.70 31.91
C ALA A 914 31.30 -3.51 32.11
N ALA A 915 31.42 -2.79 33.24
CA ALA A 915 30.66 -1.58 33.53
C ALA A 915 30.86 -0.49 32.45
N ARG A 916 32.10 -0.27 32.02
CA ARG A 916 32.42 0.71 30.98
C ARG A 916 31.80 0.36 29.62
N VAL A 917 31.89 -0.89 29.19
CA VAL A 917 31.29 -1.33 27.92
C VAL A 917 29.76 -1.25 28.00
N LEU A 918 29.18 -1.62 29.14
CA LEU A 918 27.73 -1.56 29.37
C LEU A 918 27.19 -0.12 29.34
N GLY A 919 27.88 0.83 29.98
CA GLY A 919 27.52 2.25 29.94
C GLY A 919 27.58 2.84 28.53
N ALA A 920 28.53 2.38 27.70
CA ALA A 920 28.60 2.78 26.30
C ALA A 920 27.45 2.18 25.46
N SER A 921 27.06 0.93 25.74
CA SER A 921 25.88 0.29 25.15
C SER A 921 24.60 1.08 25.49
N ASP A 922 24.42 1.47 26.75
CA ASP A 922 23.27 2.26 27.22
C ASP A 922 23.17 3.61 26.51
N ALA A 923 24.30 4.33 26.43
CA ALA A 923 24.36 5.61 25.74
C ALA A 923 24.05 5.48 24.25
N ALA A 924 24.60 4.46 23.58
CA ALA A 924 24.33 4.19 22.18
C ALA A 924 22.85 3.88 21.95
N ARG A 925 22.24 3.00 22.75
CA ARG A 925 20.81 2.67 22.70
C ARG A 925 19.92 3.90 22.90
N ALA A 926 20.24 4.74 23.88
CA ALA A 926 19.50 5.98 24.15
C ALA A 926 19.58 6.95 22.97
N SER A 927 20.76 7.10 22.34
CA SER A 927 20.95 7.99 21.18
C SER A 927 20.13 7.58 19.95
N MET A 928 19.93 6.27 19.75
CA MET A 928 19.23 5.70 18.60
C MET A 928 17.72 5.52 18.84
N ASP A 929 17.23 5.77 20.05
CA ASP A 929 15.88 5.39 20.49
C ASP A 929 15.61 3.88 20.33
N HIS A 930 16.60 3.06 20.70
CA HIS A 930 16.59 1.59 20.60
C HIS A 930 16.68 0.95 22.00
N PRO A 931 15.60 0.91 22.78
CA PRO A 931 15.61 0.32 24.11
C PRO A 931 15.88 -1.20 24.06
N ARG A 932 16.37 -1.76 25.17
CA ARG A 932 16.51 -3.22 25.28
C ARG A 932 15.14 -3.91 25.18
N PRO A 933 14.99 -4.91 24.30
CA PRO A 933 13.77 -5.69 24.19
C PRO A 933 13.49 -6.44 25.51
N PRO A 934 12.22 -6.75 25.83
CA PRO A 934 11.85 -7.45 27.05
C PRO A 934 12.69 -8.71 27.35
N VAL A 935 12.99 -9.50 26.32
CA VAL A 935 13.80 -10.73 26.44
C VAL A 935 15.24 -10.51 26.92
N GLU A 936 15.81 -9.30 26.74
CA GLU A 936 17.21 -8.99 27.12
C GLU A 936 17.32 -8.30 28.49
N ARG A 937 16.20 -7.80 29.06
CA ARG A 937 16.23 -7.04 30.32
C ARG A 937 16.69 -7.87 31.53
N PRO A 938 16.26 -9.14 31.72
CA PRO A 938 16.72 -9.93 32.86
C PRO A 938 18.24 -10.15 32.88
N ASP A 939 18.84 -10.43 31.72
CA ASP A 939 20.29 -10.64 31.60
C ASP A 939 21.06 -9.35 31.93
N HIS A 940 20.57 -8.22 31.44
CA HIS A 940 21.11 -6.90 31.72
C HIS A 940 21.03 -6.55 33.22
N ASP A 941 19.85 -6.70 33.83
CA ASP A 941 19.63 -6.33 35.23
C ASP A 941 20.43 -7.26 36.17
N GLY A 942 20.55 -8.53 35.81
CA GLY A 942 21.42 -9.49 36.47
C GLY A 942 22.90 -9.14 36.35
N LEU A 943 23.36 -8.65 35.19
CA LEU A 943 24.72 -8.15 35.02
C LEU A 943 24.96 -6.89 35.88
N LEU A 944 24.07 -5.89 35.83
CA LEU A 944 24.18 -4.69 36.67
C LEU A 944 24.22 -5.02 38.17
N THR A 945 23.41 -5.97 38.62
CA THR A 945 23.40 -6.42 40.01
C THR A 945 24.74 -7.01 40.42
N ARG A 946 25.34 -7.86 39.58
CA ARG A 946 26.68 -8.42 39.80
C ARG A 946 27.75 -7.33 39.83
N LEU A 947 27.77 -6.45 38.83
CA LEU A 947 28.75 -5.37 38.76
C LEU A 947 28.66 -4.41 39.97
N ARG A 948 27.44 -4.16 40.47
CA ARG A 948 27.24 -3.36 41.67
C ARG A 948 27.78 -4.05 42.92
N ALA A 949 27.70 -5.37 43.00
CA ALA A 949 28.28 -6.14 44.09
C ALA A 949 29.82 -6.14 44.02
N ASP A 950 30.39 -6.22 42.82
CA ASP A 950 31.85 -6.32 42.61
C ASP A 950 32.57 -4.98 42.76
N LEU A 951 32.00 -3.86 42.28
CA LEU A 951 32.63 -2.53 42.27
C LEU A 951 32.10 -1.58 43.37
N GLY A 952 30.90 -1.82 43.87
CA GLY A 952 30.15 -0.82 44.63
C GLY A 952 29.52 0.26 43.74
N ALA A 953 28.57 1.02 44.30
CA ALA A 953 27.69 1.89 43.52
C ALA A 953 28.39 3.10 42.87
N ALA A 954 29.37 3.72 43.55
CA ALA A 954 30.06 4.89 43.04
C ALA A 954 31.01 4.53 41.89
N GLU A 955 31.84 3.51 42.06
CA GLU A 955 32.77 3.07 41.01
C GLU A 955 32.04 2.51 39.79
N LEU A 956 30.91 1.80 39.99
CA LEU A 956 30.04 1.39 38.89
C LEU A 956 29.54 2.59 38.09
N ALA A 957 29.02 3.62 38.77
CA ALA A 957 28.51 4.82 38.11
C ALA A 957 29.61 5.56 37.33
N ASP A 958 30.80 5.70 37.92
CA ASP A 958 31.96 6.33 37.28
C ASP A 958 32.39 5.55 36.03
N ALA A 959 32.53 4.23 36.12
CA ALA A 959 32.92 3.39 34.99
C ALA A 959 31.88 3.41 33.86
N MET A 960 30.59 3.38 34.20
CA MET A 960 29.51 3.50 33.21
C MET A 960 29.52 4.89 32.54
N ALA A 961 29.76 5.96 33.29
CA ALA A 961 29.87 7.32 32.75
C ALA A 961 31.10 7.48 31.83
N GLU A 962 32.25 6.91 32.20
CA GLU A 962 33.42 6.83 31.32
C GLU A 962 33.10 6.14 30.00
N GLY A 963 32.27 5.09 30.05
CA GLY A 963 31.79 4.35 28.89
C GLY A 963 30.87 5.18 28.01
N ALA A 964 29.87 5.81 28.62
CA ALA A 964 28.88 6.64 27.94
C ALA A 964 29.51 7.85 27.21
N ALA A 965 30.67 8.32 27.68
CA ALA A 965 31.43 9.40 27.06
C ALA A 965 32.31 8.95 25.87
N LEU A 966 32.51 7.65 25.65
CA LEU A 966 33.33 7.16 24.53
C LEU A 966 32.59 7.30 23.21
N SER A 967 33.31 7.74 22.17
CA SER A 967 32.84 7.58 20.80
C SER A 967 32.81 6.09 20.41
N ARG A 968 32.06 5.77 19.35
CA ARG A 968 31.96 4.39 18.83
C ARG A 968 33.33 3.86 18.41
N ASP A 969 34.12 4.69 17.73
CA ASP A 969 35.46 4.34 17.27
C ASP A 969 36.42 4.13 18.46
N ASP A 970 36.34 5.00 19.47
CA ASP A 970 37.16 4.86 20.69
C ASP A 970 36.82 3.58 21.47
N LEU A 971 35.53 3.25 21.55
CA LEU A 971 35.07 2.02 22.20
C LEU A 971 35.51 0.78 21.41
N HIS A 972 35.37 0.77 20.09
CA HIS A 972 35.85 -0.32 19.25
C HIS A 972 37.37 -0.51 19.41
N ALA A 973 38.14 0.58 19.37
CA ALA A 973 39.58 0.54 19.58
C ALA A 973 39.96 0.09 21.01
N TYR A 974 39.21 0.51 22.03
CA TYR A 974 39.37 0.08 23.42
C TYR A 974 39.18 -1.44 23.56
N LEU A 975 38.11 -1.97 22.97
CA LEU A 975 37.81 -3.40 22.93
C LEU A 975 38.89 -4.18 22.16
N GLY A 976 39.35 -3.67 21.01
CA GLY A 976 40.41 -4.29 20.21
C GLY A 976 41.77 -4.38 20.93
N ARG A 977 42.18 -3.33 21.65
CA ARG A 977 43.44 -3.34 22.45
C ARG A 977 43.43 -4.41 23.55
N SER A 978 42.28 -4.64 24.17
CA SER A 978 42.12 -5.66 25.21
C SER A 978 42.24 -7.10 24.65
N ARG A 979 41.77 -7.32 23.41
CA ARG A 979 41.92 -8.60 22.70
C ARG A 979 43.37 -8.90 22.33
N ALA A 980 44.09 -7.89 21.81
CA ALA A 980 45.50 -8.03 21.43
C ALA A 980 46.43 -8.33 22.62
N THR A 981 46.09 -7.82 23.81
CA THR A 981 46.84 -8.10 25.04
C THR A 981 46.62 -9.52 25.57
N ARG A 982 45.41 -10.09 25.41
CA ARG A 982 45.10 -11.50 25.74
C ARG A 982 45.64 -12.52 24.73
N ARG A 983 45.70 -12.18 23.44
CA ARG A 983 46.21 -13.07 22.36
C ARG A 983 47.73 -13.24 22.36
N ARG A 984 48.48 -12.51 23.19
CA ARG A 984 49.93 -12.70 23.28
C ARG A 984 50.20 -14.11 23.83
N PRO A 985 50.84 -15.01 23.06
CA PRO A 985 51.18 -16.34 23.57
C PRO A 985 51.97 -16.21 24.86
N VAL A 986 51.63 -16.99 25.89
CA VAL A 986 52.38 -16.97 27.16
C VAL A 986 53.75 -17.65 26.99
N THR A 987 53.90 -18.47 25.94
CA THR A 987 55.10 -19.23 25.62
C THR A 987 55.48 -19.09 24.14
N GLY A 988 56.72 -19.39 23.78
CA GLY A 988 57.28 -19.25 22.44
C GLY A 988 57.74 -17.83 22.08
N TRP A 989 58.39 -17.69 20.93
CA TRP A 989 59.00 -16.44 20.45
C TRP A 989 58.01 -15.27 20.32
N ASN A 990 56.78 -15.57 19.91
CA ASN A 990 55.69 -14.61 19.80
C ASN A 990 55.19 -14.10 21.17
N GLY A 991 55.57 -14.76 22.27
CA GLY A 991 55.25 -14.34 23.65
C GLY A 991 56.20 -13.31 24.27
N LEU A 992 57.35 -13.05 23.64
CA LEU A 992 58.34 -12.09 24.15
C LEU A 992 57.89 -10.64 23.98
N THR A 993 58.01 -9.83 25.05
CA THR A 993 57.80 -8.37 25.03
C THR A 993 58.83 -7.66 24.15
N ARG A 994 58.56 -6.41 23.76
CA ARG A 994 59.52 -5.61 22.98
C ARG A 994 60.87 -5.49 23.72
N ALA A 995 60.82 -5.15 25.01
CA ALA A 995 62.00 -5.09 25.86
C ALA A 995 62.70 -6.46 26.00
N GLU A 996 61.94 -7.55 26.12
CA GLU A 996 62.51 -8.89 26.14
C GLU A 996 63.20 -9.26 24.82
N ARG A 997 62.62 -8.91 23.66
CA ARG A 997 63.25 -9.14 22.35
C ARG A 997 64.53 -8.34 22.16
N GLU A 998 64.56 -7.08 22.60
CA GLU A 998 65.77 -6.26 22.61
C GLU A 998 66.86 -6.86 23.52
N VAL A 999 66.48 -7.39 24.69
CA VAL A 999 67.39 -8.14 25.57
C VAL A 999 67.89 -9.43 24.89
N VAL A 1000 67.04 -10.18 24.19
CA VAL A 1000 67.43 -11.41 23.48
C VAL A 1000 68.40 -11.11 22.33
N ALA A 1001 68.16 -10.06 21.54
CA ALA A 1001 69.05 -9.66 20.46
C ALA A 1001 70.46 -9.34 20.99
N LEU A 1002 70.55 -8.58 22.08
CA LEU A 1002 71.85 -8.26 22.69
C LEU A 1002 72.52 -9.47 23.37
N VAL A 1003 71.74 -10.48 23.78
CA VAL A 1003 72.29 -11.77 24.23
C VAL A 1003 72.90 -12.54 23.06
N ALA A 1004 72.24 -12.54 21.90
CA ALA A 1004 72.74 -13.15 20.67
C ALA A 1004 74.05 -12.49 20.19
N ASP A 1005 74.16 -11.17 20.36
CA ASP A 1005 75.39 -10.39 20.10
C ASP A 1005 76.51 -10.64 21.14
N GLY A 1006 76.29 -11.51 22.12
CA GLY A 1006 77.30 -11.90 23.11
C GLY A 1006 77.50 -10.92 24.27
N LEU A 1007 76.67 -9.89 24.42
CA LEU A 1007 76.81 -8.93 25.52
C LEU A 1007 76.49 -9.59 26.87
N THR A 1008 77.10 -9.09 27.94
CA THR A 1008 76.81 -9.48 29.34
C THR A 1008 75.68 -8.65 29.95
N ASN A 1009 75.04 -9.12 31.04
CA ASN A 1009 73.94 -8.37 31.68
C ASN A 1009 74.28 -6.91 32.05
N PRO A 1010 75.49 -6.57 32.54
CA PRO A 1010 75.88 -5.17 32.75
C PRO A 1010 75.96 -4.36 31.45
N GLN A 1011 76.45 -4.94 30.36
CA GLN A 1011 76.56 -4.27 29.05
C GLN A 1011 75.17 -4.06 28.42
N ILE A 1012 74.27 -5.04 28.52
CA ILE A 1012 72.87 -4.90 28.10
C ILE A 1012 72.17 -3.82 28.92
N GLY A 1013 72.40 -3.80 30.24
CA GLY A 1013 71.85 -2.77 31.11
C GLY A 1013 72.31 -1.36 30.72
N ALA A 1014 73.60 -1.19 30.43
CA ALA A 1014 74.13 0.08 29.94
C ALA A 1014 73.55 0.47 28.56
N ARG A 1015 73.36 -0.50 27.65
CA ARG A 1015 72.87 -0.28 26.28
C ARG A 1015 71.39 0.10 26.24
N LEU A 1016 70.57 -0.53 27.09
CA LEU A 1016 69.12 -0.32 27.14
C LEU A 1016 68.70 0.68 28.23
N PHE A 1017 69.65 1.30 28.93
CA PHE A 1017 69.41 2.18 30.09
C PHE A 1017 68.58 1.51 31.21
N MET A 1018 68.92 0.24 31.52
CA MET A 1018 68.25 -0.58 32.54
C MET A 1018 69.25 -1.11 33.57
N SER A 1019 68.80 -1.37 34.80
CA SER A 1019 69.67 -1.95 35.82
C SER A 1019 70.03 -3.42 35.50
N ARG A 1020 71.19 -3.89 35.99
CA ARG A 1020 71.62 -5.29 35.83
C ARG A 1020 70.58 -6.30 36.36
N SER A 1021 69.88 -5.97 37.44
CA SER A 1021 68.82 -6.82 38.02
C SER A 1021 67.56 -6.83 37.14
N THR A 1022 67.23 -5.72 36.46
CA THR A 1022 66.12 -5.67 35.50
C THR A 1022 66.40 -6.55 34.28
N VAL A 1023 67.63 -6.51 33.74
CA VAL A 1023 68.04 -7.42 32.65
C VAL A 1023 67.96 -8.89 33.07
N LYS A 1024 68.39 -9.21 34.30
CA LYS A 1024 68.26 -10.57 34.86
C LYS A 1024 66.80 -11.02 34.93
N THR A 1025 65.89 -10.11 35.28
CA THR A 1025 64.45 -10.39 35.36
C THR A 1025 63.85 -10.64 33.97
N HIS A 1026 64.19 -9.80 32.98
CA HIS A 1026 63.78 -10.04 31.59
C HIS A 1026 64.29 -11.37 31.06
N LEU A 1027 65.53 -11.75 31.35
CA LEU A 1027 66.09 -13.04 30.95
C LEU A 1027 65.38 -14.22 31.61
N ALA A 1028 65.03 -14.13 32.90
CA ALA A 1028 64.26 -15.16 33.57
C ALA A 1028 62.88 -15.36 32.91
N HIS A 1029 62.21 -14.26 32.54
CA HIS A 1029 60.95 -14.33 31.80
C HIS A 1029 61.14 -14.89 30.38
N VAL A 1030 62.19 -14.49 29.66
CA VAL A 1030 62.52 -15.04 28.34
C VAL A 1030 62.76 -16.55 28.41
N PHE A 1031 63.56 -17.01 29.37
CA PHE A 1031 63.84 -18.43 29.58
C PHE A 1031 62.57 -19.22 29.86
N ALA A 1032 61.72 -18.71 30.76
CA ALA A 1032 60.43 -19.34 31.07
C ALA A 1032 59.50 -19.39 29.85
N LYS A 1033 59.44 -18.32 29.05
CA LYS A 1033 58.59 -18.24 27.86
C LYS A 1033 59.07 -19.14 26.73
N LEU A 1034 60.39 -19.25 26.52
CA LEU A 1034 60.97 -20.04 25.43
C LEU A 1034 61.27 -21.50 25.80
N GLY A 1035 61.11 -21.88 27.07
CA GLY A 1035 61.49 -23.22 27.55
C GLY A 1035 63.01 -23.46 27.54
N ILE A 1036 63.80 -22.39 27.62
CA ILE A 1036 65.26 -22.42 27.51
C ILE A 1036 65.88 -22.34 28.91
N THR A 1037 66.95 -23.10 29.15
CA THR A 1037 67.53 -23.23 30.49
C THR A 1037 68.84 -22.46 30.68
N SER A 1038 69.47 -22.02 29.59
CA SER A 1038 70.76 -21.33 29.64
C SER A 1038 70.86 -20.14 28.68
N ARG A 1039 71.75 -19.19 29.03
CA ARG A 1039 72.06 -18.04 28.18
C ARG A 1039 72.68 -18.46 26.84
N ALA A 1040 73.53 -19.49 26.84
CA ALA A 1040 74.17 -20.00 25.63
C ALA A 1040 73.15 -20.61 24.68
N GLU A 1041 72.17 -21.36 25.22
CA GLU A 1041 71.05 -21.91 24.48
C GLU A 1041 70.12 -20.81 23.94
N LEU A 1042 69.90 -19.73 24.70
CA LEU A 1042 69.16 -18.55 24.22
C LEU A 1042 69.88 -17.86 23.06
N ALA A 1043 71.19 -17.64 23.14
CA ALA A 1043 71.97 -17.03 22.07
C ALA A 1043 71.95 -17.89 20.79
N ALA A 1044 72.12 -19.21 20.92
CA ALA A 1044 72.08 -20.13 19.79
C ALA A 1044 70.69 -20.20 19.13
N THR A 1045 69.62 -20.15 19.92
CA THR A 1045 68.25 -20.22 19.40
C THR A 1045 67.80 -18.87 18.83
N ALA A 1046 68.27 -17.75 19.38
CA ALA A 1046 68.05 -16.41 18.81
C ALA A 1046 68.74 -16.22 17.46
N ALA A 1047 69.97 -16.72 17.31
CA ALA A 1047 70.70 -16.68 16.04
C ALA A 1047 69.99 -17.50 14.95
N ARG A 1048 69.48 -18.70 15.30
CA ARG A 1048 68.66 -19.52 14.38
C ARG A 1048 67.33 -18.87 14.02
N HIS A 1049 66.71 -18.14 14.95
CA HIS A 1049 65.41 -17.49 14.68
C HIS A 1049 65.53 -16.19 13.88
N ALA A 1050 66.74 -15.60 13.78
CA ALA A 1050 67.01 -14.39 13.00
C ALA A 1050 67.43 -14.68 11.54
N ASP A 1051 67.62 -15.96 11.17
CA ASP A 1051 68.02 -16.40 9.84
C ASP A 1051 66.77 -16.69 8.96
N PRO A 1052 66.55 -15.96 7.84
CA PRO A 1052 65.31 -16.10 7.05
C PRO A 1052 65.19 -17.44 6.29
N ASP A 1053 66.28 -18.20 6.15
CA ASP A 1053 66.34 -19.44 5.34
C ASP A 1053 66.32 -20.73 6.18
N SER A 1054 66.10 -20.65 7.50
CA SER A 1054 65.94 -21.84 8.34
C SER A 1054 64.50 -22.03 8.81
N ASP A 1055 63.72 -22.84 8.10
CA ASP A 1055 62.64 -23.63 8.70
C ASP A 1055 62.49 -24.97 7.93
N PRO A 1056 62.25 -26.10 8.60
CA PRO A 1056 61.36 -27.12 8.09
C PRO A 1056 59.88 -26.70 8.21
#